data_AF-A0A7E4UU75-F1
#
_entry.id   AF-A0A7E4UU75-F1
#
_cell.length_a   1.000
_cell.length_b   1.000
_cell.length_c   1.000
_cell.angle_alpha   90.00
_cell.angle_beta   90.00
_cell.angle_gamma   90.00
#
_symmetry.space_group_name_H-M   'P 1'
#
loop_
_entity.id
_entity.type
_entity.pdbx_description
1 polymer ?
#
loop_
_entity_poly.entity_id
_entity_poly.type
_entity_poly.pdbx_seq_one_letter_code
_entity_poly.pdbx_strand_id
1 'polypeptide(L)'
;MSLLRFGNVLRRFSSYSLRRKLASMAPPGLKYSQDPPDIESILQLNPSVNTKARLQPTAITKVDKLNWKRNAGKDCNGCGSNKYANDFRDIKHTTLSERGALREATRCLKCADAPCQKSCPTQLDVKAFITSIANKNYYGAARQILSDNPLGLTCGMICPTSDLCVGSCNLAAAEEGAINIGGLQQFAVETFMQMNIQQIVQKEIIAKRNSAHASPVALLGAGPASISCASFLARLGYTDVTIYEKQDFIGGLSSSEIPQFRLPYNVVDFEIQLAKDIGVKFVTGKALHKDDLTIKKLKDSGNKAVFVGIGMPEPKKIGIFKGLTPSQGFYTSKDFLPLVSKASKPGMCGCKSTKLPTLTGRVIVLGAGDTAFDCATAALRCGASRVTVVFRKGFTNIRAVPEEMEAAREEKCEFMPFMAPKKVNLKDGRIVSMEFHKTEQELDGTWVEDEDQSLTLKADWIISAFGSTLIDEDVVTALAPVKLNKWGTPEVDRSTQGTSDPAVFVGGDIGGVAETTVESVNDGKTAAWYIHKYLQESAGYTVPATPELPMFTTPIDEVDISVEICGIKFENPYGLASAPPTTSGAMCRRAFEQGWGFVLTKTFGLDKDLVTNVAPRIVRGTTSGPIYGPGQSSFLNIELISEKTAEYWLTCVTELKRDHPTKIVIASIMASFNKEDWVELAERSQAAGADALELNLSCPHGMGERGMGLACGQDPHMVKSICEWVRSVTTIPFFAKMTPNITDIRKIAAAAKEGGADGVTATNTVSGLMGLKPDGSAWPSIGVEKRTTYGGMSGSAIRPIALRGVSAIANALPGYPILATGGIESAETGLQFLQAGASALQVCSAVQNQDFTVVEDYITGLKALLYLRGVESLGAWEGQSPPPPKHQQGKPVALPESGLPNFGKFREQKEKIIQQKLAKKDLLDVSSVDFAKRPANTPKAKYTLTDVIGKALPQIGSYGELDNKQQKVAIIDDDMCINCGKCYMTCNDSGYQAITFDPKTHLPNVTDNCTGCTLCYSVCPIPECIQMVNRTTPHAPKRGIPPKVTATVNGRVVLETN
;
A
#
# COMPACT_ATOMS: atom_id res chain seq x y z
N MET A 1 -24.71 35.31 71.54
CA MET A 1 -24.87 35.45 72.99
C MET A 1 -24.09 34.34 73.69
N SER A 2 -23.18 34.74 74.61
CA SER A 2 -22.58 34.03 75.76
C SER A 2 -21.96 32.63 75.56
N LEU A 3 -20.63 32.43 75.64
CA LEU A 3 -19.68 32.50 76.78
C LEU A 3 -19.74 31.34 77.79
N LEU A 4 -18.55 30.71 77.97
CA LEU A 4 -17.88 30.31 79.23
C LEU A 4 -18.37 29.07 80.01
N ARG A 5 -17.48 28.06 80.20
CA ARG A 5 -16.65 27.88 81.42
C ARG A 5 -15.79 26.61 81.43
N PHE A 6 -14.67 26.74 82.14
CA PHE A 6 -13.58 25.82 82.47
C PHE A 6 -13.95 24.61 83.35
N GLY A 7 -13.08 23.59 83.36
CA GLY A 7 -12.94 22.65 84.49
C GLY A 7 -11.94 21.50 84.26
N ASN A 8 -10.72 21.65 84.79
CA ASN A 8 -9.66 20.62 84.88
C ASN A 8 -9.84 19.72 86.11
N VAL A 9 -9.46 18.42 86.04
CA VAL A 9 -9.01 17.61 87.19
C VAL A 9 -7.88 16.64 86.78
N LEU A 10 -6.89 16.51 87.67
CA LEU A 10 -5.58 15.85 87.56
C LEU A 10 -5.55 14.36 87.97
N ARG A 11 -4.61 13.63 87.32
CA ARG A 11 -3.67 12.57 87.77
C ARG A 11 -4.18 11.32 88.54
N ARG A 12 -3.78 10.12 88.05
CA ARG A 12 -2.66 9.31 88.61
C ARG A 12 -2.37 7.98 87.84
N PHE A 13 -1.06 7.71 87.69
CA PHE A 13 -0.28 6.45 87.64
C PHE A 13 -0.40 5.39 86.52
N SER A 14 0.77 5.24 85.85
CA SER A 14 1.58 4.01 85.69
C SER A 14 1.41 3.09 84.48
N SER A 15 2.56 2.92 83.81
CA SER A 15 3.10 1.74 83.13
C SER A 15 2.82 1.53 81.64
N TYR A 16 3.90 1.11 80.96
CA TYR A 16 4.03 0.65 79.58
C TYR A 16 4.14 1.71 78.47
N SER A 17 5.29 2.38 78.50
CA SER A 17 6.08 2.68 77.30
C SER A 17 6.36 1.37 76.54
N LEU A 18 5.73 1.16 75.38
CA LEU A 18 6.31 0.68 74.12
C LEU A 18 5.17 0.46 73.10
N ARG A 19 5.40 0.84 71.83
CA ARG A 19 4.53 0.65 70.65
C ARG A 19 3.42 1.68 70.41
N ARG A 20 3.81 2.93 70.13
CA ARG A 20 3.05 3.84 69.23
C ARG A 20 3.98 4.90 68.62
N LYS A 21 4.97 4.44 67.87
CA LYS A 21 5.70 5.25 66.88
C LYS A 21 5.80 4.42 65.62
N LEU A 22 4.94 4.74 64.67
CA LEU A 22 5.08 4.61 63.21
C LEU A 22 3.68 4.86 62.59
N ALA A 23 3.04 5.96 62.98
CA ALA A 23 2.04 6.59 62.13
C ALA A 23 2.82 7.60 61.28
N SER A 24 2.85 7.36 59.97
CA SER A 24 3.56 8.11 58.96
C SER A 24 3.15 9.58 58.97
N MET A 25 3.98 10.44 59.56
CA MET A 25 3.94 11.86 59.29
C MET A 25 4.78 12.10 58.03
N ALA A 26 4.14 12.52 56.94
CA ALA A 26 4.84 13.07 55.78
C ALA A 26 5.76 14.22 56.26
N PRO A 27 6.96 14.40 55.69
CA PRO A 27 7.86 15.45 56.12
C PRO A 27 7.15 16.82 56.00
N PRO A 28 7.22 17.68 57.03
CA PRO A 28 6.60 19.01 56.98
C PRO A 28 7.22 19.82 55.82
N GLY A 29 6.38 20.24 54.86
CA GLY A 29 6.80 21.04 53.70
C GLY A 29 6.59 20.40 52.32
N LEU A 30 6.15 19.14 52.24
CA LEU A 30 5.88 18.49 50.95
C LEU A 30 4.64 19.11 50.26
N LYS A 31 4.81 19.64 49.04
CA LYS A 31 3.70 20.15 48.20
C LYS A 31 3.35 19.12 47.13
N TYR A 32 2.20 18.47 47.27
CA TYR A 32 1.73 17.42 46.35
C TYR A 32 1.46 17.89 44.91
N SER A 33 1.29 19.20 44.72
CA SER A 33 1.06 19.83 43.41
C SER A 33 2.35 20.43 42.80
N GLN A 34 3.52 20.06 43.31
CA GLN A 34 4.81 20.47 42.78
C GLN A 34 5.59 19.22 42.38
N ASP A 35 6.21 19.28 41.20
CA ASP A 35 7.09 18.22 40.76
C ASP A 35 8.32 18.16 41.69
N PRO A 36 8.68 16.96 42.18
CA PRO A 36 9.93 16.80 42.91
C PRO A 36 11.14 16.95 41.96
N PRO A 37 12.36 17.20 42.48
CA PRO A 37 13.53 17.52 41.66
C PRO A 37 13.89 16.49 40.58
N ASP A 38 13.59 15.20 40.81
CA ASP A 38 13.78 14.14 39.83
C ASP A 38 12.82 14.27 38.65
N ILE A 39 11.56 14.62 38.90
CA ILE A 39 10.58 14.90 37.85
C ILE A 39 10.90 16.22 37.13
N GLU A 40 11.30 17.26 37.86
CA GLU A 40 11.79 18.51 37.24
C GLU A 40 12.96 18.24 36.28
N SER A 41 13.87 17.33 36.66
CA SER A 41 14.98 16.90 35.80
C SER A 41 14.50 16.14 34.57
N ILE A 42 13.48 15.27 34.68
CA ILE A 42 12.89 14.59 33.52
C ILE A 42 12.28 15.62 32.57
N LEU A 43 11.61 16.64 33.10
CA LEU A 43 10.89 17.67 32.35
C LEU A 43 11.78 18.76 31.73
N GLN A 44 13.10 18.67 31.84
CA GLN A 44 14.03 19.72 31.40
C GLN A 44 13.87 20.12 29.92
N LEU A 45 13.49 19.17 29.05
CA LEU A 45 13.28 19.43 27.62
C LEU A 45 11.79 19.57 27.25
N ASN A 46 10.89 19.58 28.24
CA ASN A 46 9.47 19.72 27.97
C ASN A 46 9.17 21.10 27.37
N PRO A 47 8.32 21.20 26.32
CA PRO A 47 8.01 22.49 25.71
C PRO A 47 7.42 23.46 26.75
N SER A 48 7.94 24.70 26.74
CA SER A 48 7.41 25.78 27.56
C SER A 48 7.35 27.08 26.77
N VAL A 49 6.44 27.97 27.16
CA VAL A 49 6.29 29.28 26.52
C VAL A 49 7.46 30.17 26.93
N ASN A 50 8.27 30.60 25.96
CA ASN A 50 9.33 31.56 26.22
C ASN A 50 8.71 32.96 26.42
N THR A 51 8.98 33.60 27.55
CA THR A 51 8.52 34.98 27.84
C THR A 51 9.50 36.06 27.40
N LYS A 52 10.66 35.65 26.88
CA LYS A 52 11.74 36.52 26.39
C LYS A 52 12.31 35.95 25.09
N ALA A 53 12.87 36.82 24.25
CA ALA A 53 13.64 36.40 23.08
C ALA A 53 14.88 35.60 23.51
N ARG A 54 15.29 34.60 22.71
CA ARG A 54 16.51 33.83 22.94
C ARG A 54 17.71 34.55 22.32
N LEU A 55 18.85 34.57 23.01
CA LEU A 55 20.11 35.08 22.51
C LEU A 55 21.09 33.92 22.30
N GLN A 56 21.44 33.65 21.04
CA GLN A 56 22.46 32.65 20.66
C GLN A 56 23.35 33.27 19.58
N PRO A 57 24.66 33.47 19.84
CA PRO A 57 25.59 33.98 18.83
C PRO A 57 25.62 33.11 17.56
N THR A 58 25.70 33.74 16.39
CA THR A 58 25.79 33.05 15.08
C THR A 58 26.97 32.07 15.00
N ALA A 59 28.07 32.37 15.68
CA ALA A 59 29.22 31.46 15.75
C ALA A 59 28.85 30.13 16.41
N ILE A 60 28.05 30.17 17.48
CA ILE A 60 27.61 28.97 18.21
C ILE A 60 26.55 28.22 17.38
N THR A 61 25.59 28.92 16.77
CA THR A 61 24.57 28.25 15.93
C THR A 61 25.17 27.53 14.72
N LYS A 62 26.25 28.07 14.13
CA LYS A 62 26.99 27.38 13.06
C LYS A 62 27.61 26.06 13.52
N VAL A 63 28.16 26.01 14.73
CA VAL A 63 28.71 24.79 15.35
C VAL A 63 27.58 23.81 15.70
N ASP A 64 26.54 24.29 16.37
CA ASP A 64 25.42 23.45 16.83
C ASP A 64 24.67 22.80 15.67
N LYS A 65 24.53 23.49 14.53
CA LYS A 65 23.88 22.96 13.32
C LYS A 65 24.45 21.61 12.88
N LEU A 66 25.75 21.37 13.07
CA LEU A 66 26.40 20.10 12.69
C LEU A 66 25.96 18.93 13.56
N ASN A 67 25.58 19.18 14.82
CA ASN A 67 25.09 18.14 15.72
C ASN A 67 23.72 17.58 15.31
N TRP A 68 22.92 18.35 14.54
CA TRP A 68 21.53 18.01 14.20
C TRP A 68 21.30 17.70 12.71
N LYS A 69 22.36 17.70 11.91
CA LYS A 69 22.30 17.62 10.45
C LYS A 69 21.70 16.27 9.98
N ARG A 70 20.57 16.31 9.26
CA ARG A 70 19.89 15.12 8.71
C ARG A 70 20.24 14.82 7.26
N ASN A 71 20.23 15.84 6.40
CA ASN A 71 20.56 15.71 4.97
C ASN A 71 22.07 15.83 4.72
N ALA A 72 22.50 15.50 3.50
CA ALA A 72 23.91 15.62 3.12
C ALA A 72 24.47 17.05 3.34
N GLY A 73 25.76 17.12 3.65
CA GLY A 73 26.50 18.39 3.67
C GLY A 73 26.58 19.00 2.26
N LYS A 74 26.57 20.34 2.19
CA LYS A 74 26.82 21.06 0.93
C LYS A 74 28.32 21.17 0.62
N ASP A 75 29.16 21.07 1.65
CA ASP A 75 30.61 21.23 1.55
C ASP A 75 31.23 19.96 0.96
N CYS A 76 31.93 20.11 -0.18
CA CYS A 76 32.58 19.03 -0.89
C CYS A 76 33.97 18.75 -0.30
N ASN A 77 34.01 18.18 0.90
CA ASN A 77 35.28 17.83 1.56
C ASN A 77 35.75 16.44 1.12
N GLY A 78 36.15 16.32 -0.15
CA GLY A 78 37.10 15.32 -0.66
C GLY A 78 36.61 13.89 -0.94
N CYS A 79 36.97 13.38 -2.12
CA CYS A 79 36.86 11.98 -2.55
C CYS A 79 38.00 11.09 -1.96
N GLY A 80 38.31 11.25 -0.66
CA GLY A 80 39.52 10.70 -0.05
C GLY A 80 39.40 9.24 0.44
N SER A 81 38.19 8.74 0.68
CA SER A 81 37.93 7.37 1.13
C SER A 81 36.77 6.79 0.33
N ASN A 82 36.96 5.61 -0.27
CA ASN A 82 35.89 4.94 -1.00
C ASN A 82 34.80 4.46 -0.02
N LYS A 83 33.77 5.29 0.12
CA LYS A 83 32.63 5.08 1.03
C LYS A 83 31.64 4.04 0.52
N TYR A 84 31.67 3.67 -0.76
CA TYR A 84 30.63 2.82 -1.37
C TYR A 84 31.14 1.43 -1.75
N ALA A 85 32.43 1.15 -1.51
CA ALA A 85 33.03 -0.15 -1.76
C ALA A 85 32.18 -1.28 -1.14
N ASN A 86 31.79 -2.25 -1.96
CA ASN A 86 30.96 -3.40 -1.56
C ASN A 86 29.56 -3.05 -0.98
N ASP A 87 29.06 -1.83 -1.15
CA ASP A 87 27.74 -1.42 -0.65
C ASP A 87 26.64 -1.58 -1.72
N PHE A 88 25.90 -2.68 -1.65
CA PHE A 88 24.78 -3.00 -2.54
C PHE A 88 23.41 -2.87 -1.86
N ARG A 89 23.31 -2.08 -0.79
CA ARG A 89 22.02 -1.79 -0.16
C ARG A 89 21.15 -0.93 -1.07
N ASP A 90 19.83 -1.03 -0.90
CA ASP A 90 18.86 -0.28 -1.69
C ASP A 90 19.07 1.24 -1.60
N ILE A 91 19.37 1.87 -2.75
CA ILE A 91 19.57 3.33 -2.84
C ILE A 91 18.32 4.08 -3.30
N LYS A 92 17.29 3.39 -3.80
CA LYS A 92 16.11 4.04 -4.39
C LYS A 92 15.46 5.03 -3.41
N HIS A 93 15.11 6.22 -3.90
CA HIS A 93 14.38 7.21 -3.10
C HIS A 93 12.88 6.91 -3.01
N THR A 94 12.39 6.03 -3.88
CA THR A 94 10.98 5.66 -4.01
C THR A 94 10.55 4.52 -3.11
N THR A 95 11.46 3.75 -2.50
CA THR A 95 11.11 2.64 -1.59
C THR A 95 10.27 3.11 -0.41
N LEU A 96 9.18 2.40 -0.10
CA LEU A 96 8.24 2.75 0.98
C LEU A 96 8.12 1.63 2.02
N SER A 97 8.04 2.03 3.29
CA SER A 97 7.44 1.19 4.35
C SER A 97 5.93 1.16 4.19
N GLU A 98 5.24 0.23 4.84
CA GLU A 98 3.77 0.25 4.96
C GLU A 98 3.25 1.62 5.43
N ARG A 99 3.86 2.21 6.47
CA ARG A 99 3.54 3.57 6.93
C ARG A 99 3.64 4.62 5.80
N GLY A 100 4.70 4.55 5.00
CA GLY A 100 4.91 5.44 3.86
C GLY A 100 3.88 5.21 2.76
N ALA A 101 3.65 3.95 2.41
CA ALA A 101 2.72 3.52 1.37
C ALA A 101 1.28 3.91 1.70
N LEU A 102 0.80 3.67 2.93
CA LEU A 102 -0.53 4.05 3.35
C LEU A 102 -0.77 5.56 3.29
N ARG A 103 0.23 6.37 3.69
CA ARG A 103 0.15 7.83 3.61
C ARG A 103 0.07 8.31 2.17
N GLU A 104 0.95 7.80 1.31
CA GLU A 104 1.01 8.20 -0.08
C GLU A 104 -0.21 7.72 -0.89
N ALA A 105 -0.70 6.51 -0.62
CA ALA A 105 -1.92 5.98 -1.22
C ALA A 105 -3.18 6.75 -0.79
N THR A 106 -3.23 7.20 0.47
CA THR A 106 -4.31 8.07 0.96
C THR A 106 -4.25 9.46 0.31
N ARG A 107 -3.05 9.98 0.03
CA ARG A 107 -2.84 11.26 -0.66
C ARG A 107 -3.31 11.23 -2.12
N CYS A 108 -3.19 10.08 -2.79
CA CYS A 108 -3.64 9.93 -4.17
C CYS A 108 -5.13 10.24 -4.34
N LEU A 109 -5.44 11.08 -5.34
CA LEU A 109 -6.80 11.53 -5.67
C LEU A 109 -7.69 10.45 -6.30
N LYS A 110 -7.11 9.33 -6.76
CA LYS A 110 -7.85 8.20 -7.38
C LYS A 110 -8.71 8.67 -8.56
N CYS A 111 -8.08 9.44 -9.45
CA CYS A 111 -8.70 10.16 -10.56
C CYS A 111 -9.51 9.23 -11.49
N ALA A 112 -10.67 9.69 -11.95
CA ALA A 112 -11.34 9.09 -13.11
C ALA A 112 -10.50 9.32 -14.38
N ASP A 113 -10.56 8.38 -15.32
CA ASP A 113 -9.83 8.41 -16.60
C ASP A 113 -8.35 8.82 -16.43
N ALA A 114 -7.68 8.16 -15.47
CA ALA A 114 -6.46 8.68 -14.88
C ALA A 114 -5.33 8.88 -15.92
N PRO A 115 -4.75 10.09 -16.03
CA PRO A 115 -3.68 10.35 -17.00
C PRO A 115 -2.40 9.54 -16.74
N CYS A 116 -2.16 9.19 -15.47
CA CYS A 116 -1.07 8.31 -15.08
C CYS A 116 -1.20 6.88 -15.63
N GLN A 117 -2.43 6.38 -15.79
CA GLN A 117 -2.69 5.09 -16.47
C GLN A 117 -2.44 5.21 -17.97
N LYS A 118 -2.95 6.27 -18.62
CA LYS A 118 -2.74 6.51 -20.05
C LYS A 118 -1.25 6.61 -20.42
N SER A 119 -0.45 7.18 -19.52
CA SER A 119 1.00 7.33 -19.69
C SER A 119 1.81 6.12 -19.20
N CYS A 120 1.15 5.06 -18.73
CA CYS A 120 1.79 3.79 -18.41
C CYS A 120 1.78 2.89 -19.65
N PRO A 121 2.92 2.41 -20.15
CA PRO A 121 2.96 1.57 -21.35
C PRO A 121 2.13 0.29 -21.25
N THR A 122 2.02 -0.32 -20.06
CA THR A 122 1.19 -1.51 -19.82
C THR A 122 -0.26 -1.21 -19.46
N GLN A 123 -0.64 0.08 -19.39
CA GLN A 123 -1.98 0.57 -19.04
C GLN A 123 -2.48 0.13 -17.66
N LEU A 124 -1.56 -0.02 -16.68
CA LEU A 124 -1.89 -0.35 -15.30
C LEU A 124 -3.02 0.55 -14.76
N ASP A 125 -4.05 -0.04 -14.16
CA ASP A 125 -5.08 0.72 -13.44
C ASP A 125 -4.53 1.27 -12.11
N VAL A 126 -3.85 2.42 -12.22
CA VAL A 126 -3.22 3.14 -11.11
C VAL A 126 -4.25 3.56 -10.05
N LYS A 127 -5.47 3.90 -10.47
CA LYS A 127 -6.55 4.27 -9.55
C LYS A 127 -6.90 3.07 -8.67
N ALA A 128 -7.17 1.92 -9.28
CA ALA A 128 -7.62 0.74 -8.56
C ALA A 128 -6.56 0.22 -7.59
N PHE A 129 -5.33 -0.02 -8.04
CA PHE A 129 -4.33 -0.62 -7.15
C PHE A 129 -3.93 0.31 -6.00
N ILE A 130 -3.87 1.64 -6.21
CA ILE A 130 -3.58 2.58 -5.13
C ILE A 130 -4.75 2.68 -4.15
N THR A 131 -6.00 2.56 -4.64
CA THR A 131 -7.18 2.45 -3.76
C THR A 131 -7.05 1.23 -2.85
N SER A 132 -6.67 0.08 -3.40
CA SER A 132 -6.45 -1.14 -2.64
C SER A 132 -5.35 -1.00 -1.59
N ILE A 133 -4.22 -0.34 -1.91
CA ILE A 133 -3.18 -0.05 -0.91
C ILE A 133 -3.74 0.81 0.23
N ALA A 134 -4.46 1.89 -0.08
CA ALA A 134 -5.05 2.78 0.93
C ALA A 134 -6.02 2.04 1.87
N ASN A 135 -6.68 1.00 1.36
CA ASN A 135 -7.63 0.15 2.07
C ASN A 135 -6.98 -1.07 2.75
N LYS A 136 -5.63 -1.15 2.78
CA LYS A 136 -4.85 -2.29 3.28
C LYS A 136 -5.11 -3.63 2.57
N ASN A 137 -5.60 -3.57 1.32
CA ASN A 137 -5.74 -4.73 0.46
C ASN A 137 -4.52 -4.85 -0.47
N TYR A 138 -3.39 -5.29 0.08
CA TYR A 138 -2.14 -5.41 -0.66
C TYR A 138 -2.18 -6.52 -1.71
N TYR A 139 -2.93 -7.60 -1.47
CA TYR A 139 -3.20 -8.63 -2.45
C TYR A 139 -3.99 -8.08 -3.65
N GLY A 140 -5.11 -7.38 -3.43
CA GLY A 140 -5.90 -6.81 -4.53
C GLY A 140 -5.09 -5.82 -5.36
N ALA A 141 -4.26 -5.01 -4.71
CA ALA A 141 -3.31 -4.13 -5.39
C ALA A 141 -2.31 -4.91 -6.27
N ALA A 142 -1.64 -5.92 -5.70
CA ALA A 142 -0.68 -6.74 -6.43
C ALA A 142 -1.34 -7.53 -7.57
N ARG A 143 -2.55 -8.05 -7.36
CA ARG A 143 -3.36 -8.73 -8.39
C ARG A 143 -3.66 -7.79 -9.56
N GLN A 144 -4.09 -6.56 -9.27
CA GLN A 144 -4.35 -5.56 -10.32
C GLN A 144 -3.07 -5.22 -11.09
N ILE A 145 -1.95 -5.02 -10.39
CA ILE A 145 -0.66 -4.72 -11.02
C ILE A 145 -0.21 -5.87 -11.93
N LEU A 146 -0.21 -7.10 -11.42
CA LEU A 146 0.27 -8.29 -12.13
C LEU A 146 -0.66 -8.73 -13.27
N SER A 147 -1.92 -8.28 -13.26
CA SER A 147 -2.87 -8.53 -14.34
C SER A 147 -2.42 -7.87 -15.64
N ASP A 148 -1.98 -6.62 -15.57
CA ASP A 148 -1.51 -5.87 -16.74
C ASP A 148 -0.01 -5.97 -16.99
N ASN A 149 0.78 -6.19 -15.92
CA ASN A 149 2.23 -6.23 -15.98
C ASN A 149 2.79 -7.43 -15.19
N PRO A 150 3.13 -8.55 -15.85
CA PRO A 150 3.72 -9.73 -15.20
C PRO A 150 5.05 -9.47 -14.47
N LEU A 151 5.73 -8.35 -14.77
CA LEU A 151 6.96 -7.91 -14.10
C LEU A 151 6.67 -6.67 -13.21
N GLY A 152 5.56 -6.72 -12.49
CA GLY A 152 5.05 -5.62 -11.68
C GLY A 152 6.01 -5.14 -10.59
N LEU A 153 6.76 -6.04 -9.94
CA LEU A 153 7.70 -5.66 -8.88
C LEU A 153 8.97 -5.05 -9.48
N THR A 154 9.51 -5.67 -10.54
CA THR A 154 10.66 -5.11 -11.28
C THR A 154 10.35 -3.69 -11.75
N CYS A 155 9.22 -3.50 -12.44
CA CYS A 155 8.80 -2.19 -12.93
C CYS A 155 8.54 -1.18 -11.80
N GLY A 156 7.99 -1.59 -10.66
CA GLY A 156 7.80 -0.70 -9.51
C GLY A 156 9.11 -0.12 -8.98
N MET A 157 10.21 -0.89 -9.10
CA MET A 157 11.53 -0.47 -8.63
C MET A 157 12.31 0.40 -9.63
N ILE A 158 12.17 0.16 -10.94
CA ILE A 158 13.11 0.70 -11.94
C ILE A 158 12.46 1.52 -13.06
N CYS A 159 11.13 1.62 -13.11
CA CYS A 159 10.49 2.46 -14.13
C CYS A 159 10.96 3.92 -14.01
N PRO A 160 11.30 4.58 -15.13
CA PRO A 160 11.61 6.00 -15.17
C PRO A 160 10.31 6.83 -15.05
N THR A 161 9.68 6.80 -13.87
CA THR A 161 8.27 7.21 -13.73
C THR A 161 8.01 8.66 -14.09
N SER A 162 8.99 9.55 -13.94
CA SER A 162 8.90 10.97 -14.27
C SER A 162 8.64 11.23 -15.75
N ASP A 163 9.08 10.34 -16.63
CA ASP A 163 8.81 10.37 -18.07
C ASP A 163 7.56 9.54 -18.47
N LEU A 164 6.97 8.84 -17.50
CA LEU A 164 5.85 7.92 -17.70
C LEU A 164 4.63 8.34 -16.85
N CYS A 165 4.18 7.46 -15.95
CA CYS A 165 2.96 7.62 -15.17
C CYS A 165 2.99 8.81 -14.19
N VAL A 166 4.15 9.15 -13.62
CA VAL A 166 4.29 10.26 -12.67
C VAL A 166 4.35 11.60 -13.39
N GLY A 167 4.94 11.65 -14.59
CA GLY A 167 5.01 12.86 -15.42
C GLY A 167 3.67 13.46 -15.79
N SER A 168 2.61 12.65 -15.81
CA SER A 168 1.24 13.06 -16.14
C SER A 168 0.28 13.06 -14.93
N CYS A 169 0.79 12.85 -13.72
CA CYS A 169 -0.04 12.80 -12.52
C CYS A 169 -0.68 14.17 -12.21
N ASN A 170 -2.00 14.23 -12.05
CA ASN A 170 -2.73 15.47 -11.73
C ASN A 170 -2.19 16.21 -10.49
N LEU A 171 -1.69 15.48 -9.48
CA LEU A 171 -1.10 16.10 -8.28
C LEU A 171 0.23 16.82 -8.52
N ALA A 172 0.84 16.70 -9.71
CA ALA A 172 1.94 17.58 -10.10
C ALA A 172 1.51 19.06 -10.13
N ALA A 173 0.21 19.35 -10.21
CA ALA A 173 -0.36 20.68 -10.14
C ALA A 173 -0.53 21.22 -8.69
N ALA A 174 -0.14 20.47 -7.67
CA ALA A 174 -0.15 20.88 -6.25
C ALA A 174 1.27 20.97 -5.69
N GLU A 175 1.49 21.79 -4.67
CA GLU A 175 2.83 22.06 -4.10
C GLU A 175 3.50 20.82 -3.51
N GLU A 176 2.73 19.86 -3.00
CA GLU A 176 3.23 18.56 -2.55
C GLU A 176 3.72 17.64 -3.69
N GLY A 177 3.38 17.95 -4.94
CA GLY A 177 3.82 17.25 -6.14
C GLY A 177 3.12 15.92 -6.43
N ALA A 178 3.55 15.29 -7.52
CA ALA A 178 2.99 14.03 -8.02
C ALA A 178 3.13 12.86 -7.03
N ILE A 179 2.35 11.80 -7.25
CA ILE A 179 2.37 10.58 -6.41
C ILE A 179 3.60 9.73 -6.72
N ASN A 180 4.22 9.14 -5.71
CA ASN A 180 5.22 8.09 -5.87
C ASN A 180 4.57 6.75 -6.29
N ILE A 181 4.17 6.66 -7.57
CA ILE A 181 3.45 5.50 -8.13
C ILE A 181 4.34 4.25 -8.11
N GLY A 182 5.62 4.38 -8.51
CA GLY A 182 6.57 3.26 -8.53
C GLY A 182 6.78 2.64 -7.15
N GLY A 183 7.00 3.46 -6.11
CA GLY A 183 7.14 2.99 -4.73
C GLY A 183 5.91 2.30 -4.17
N LEU A 184 4.70 2.76 -4.54
CA LEU A 184 3.45 2.11 -4.15
C LEU A 184 3.28 0.76 -4.85
N GLN A 185 3.60 0.69 -6.14
CA GLN A 185 3.61 -0.55 -6.92
C GLN A 185 4.62 -1.56 -6.33
N GLN A 186 5.84 -1.10 -6.02
CA GLN A 186 6.86 -1.92 -5.35
C GLN A 186 6.32 -2.49 -4.04
N PHE A 187 5.80 -1.65 -3.15
CA PHE A 187 5.33 -2.08 -1.82
C PHE A 187 4.25 -3.16 -1.89
N ALA A 188 3.25 -2.98 -2.76
CA ALA A 188 2.15 -3.94 -2.89
C ALA A 188 2.63 -5.32 -3.37
N VAL A 189 3.45 -5.35 -4.43
CA VAL A 189 3.92 -6.62 -5.00
C VAL A 189 5.01 -7.26 -4.13
N GLU A 190 5.82 -6.47 -3.42
CA GLU A 190 6.78 -6.97 -2.42
C GLU A 190 6.04 -7.64 -1.24
N THR A 191 4.92 -7.08 -0.80
CA THR A 191 4.07 -7.69 0.23
C THR A 191 3.46 -9.00 -0.28
N PHE A 192 3.00 -9.05 -1.53
CA PHE A 192 2.49 -10.28 -2.15
C PHE A 192 3.59 -11.35 -2.32
N MET A 193 4.81 -10.96 -2.67
CA MET A 193 5.97 -11.86 -2.70
C MET A 193 6.19 -12.51 -1.31
N GLN A 194 6.07 -11.74 -0.23
CA GLN A 194 6.19 -12.26 1.14
C GLN A 194 5.02 -13.18 1.56
N MET A 195 3.82 -13.00 1.00
CA MET A 195 2.72 -13.96 1.18
C MET A 195 3.08 -15.35 0.59
N ASN A 196 3.99 -15.38 -0.40
CA ASN A 196 4.49 -16.57 -1.09
C ASN A 196 3.34 -17.45 -1.63
N ILE A 197 2.46 -16.85 -2.42
CA ILE A 197 1.31 -17.49 -3.07
C ILE A 197 1.60 -17.67 -4.56
N GLN A 198 1.23 -18.83 -5.11
CA GLN A 198 1.44 -19.13 -6.53
C GLN A 198 0.39 -18.48 -7.44
N GLN A 199 0.77 -18.25 -8.70
CA GLN A 199 -0.18 -17.95 -9.77
C GLN A 199 -0.91 -19.23 -10.19
N ILE A 200 -2.16 -19.12 -10.64
CA ILE A 200 -2.91 -20.23 -11.27
C ILE A 200 -3.57 -19.76 -12.56
N VAL A 201 -3.88 -20.71 -13.46
CA VAL A 201 -4.74 -20.47 -14.62
C VAL A 201 -6.19 -20.66 -14.19
N GLN A 202 -7.06 -19.71 -14.56
CA GLN A 202 -8.50 -19.75 -14.26
C GLN A 202 -9.15 -21.06 -14.76
N LYS A 203 -10.07 -21.62 -13.98
CA LYS A 203 -10.77 -22.87 -14.31
C LYS A 203 -11.58 -22.75 -15.60
N GLU A 204 -12.17 -21.59 -15.84
CA GLU A 204 -12.97 -21.29 -17.02
C GLU A 204 -12.13 -21.30 -18.30
N ILE A 205 -10.89 -20.81 -18.22
CA ILE A 205 -9.94 -20.85 -19.35
C ILE A 205 -9.51 -22.30 -19.62
N ILE A 206 -9.19 -23.06 -18.57
CA ILE A 206 -8.85 -24.48 -18.71
C ILE A 206 -9.98 -25.24 -19.39
N ALA A 207 -11.23 -24.99 -19.00
CA ALA A 207 -12.42 -25.62 -19.57
C ALA A 207 -12.67 -25.24 -21.04
N LYS A 208 -12.24 -24.04 -21.47
CA LYS A 208 -12.39 -23.54 -22.85
C LYS A 208 -11.26 -23.95 -23.79
N ARG A 209 -10.25 -24.69 -23.32
CA ARG A 209 -9.13 -25.15 -24.16
C ARG A 209 -9.64 -25.97 -25.35
N ASN A 210 -9.01 -25.72 -26.50
CA ASN A 210 -9.21 -26.44 -27.75
C ASN A 210 -7.86 -26.98 -28.26
N SER A 211 -7.84 -27.65 -29.42
CA SER A 211 -6.62 -28.25 -29.98
C SER A 211 -5.50 -27.23 -30.24
N ALA A 212 -5.83 -25.97 -30.55
CA ALA A 212 -4.85 -24.92 -30.80
C ALA A 212 -4.05 -24.55 -29.54
N HIS A 213 -4.60 -24.73 -28.34
CA HIS A 213 -3.91 -24.44 -27.07
C HIS A 213 -2.77 -25.42 -26.77
N ALA A 214 -2.73 -26.58 -27.44
CA ALA A 214 -1.62 -27.52 -27.36
C ALA A 214 -0.49 -27.21 -28.38
N SER A 215 -0.62 -26.13 -29.17
CA SER A 215 0.39 -25.73 -30.15
C SER A 215 1.71 -25.34 -29.46
N PRO A 216 2.85 -25.94 -29.84
CA PRO A 216 4.15 -25.56 -29.29
C PRO A 216 4.53 -24.14 -29.71
N VAL A 217 4.92 -23.31 -28.75
CA VAL A 217 5.38 -21.93 -28.95
C VAL A 217 6.79 -21.77 -28.38
N ALA A 218 7.73 -21.34 -29.22
CA ALA A 218 9.11 -21.05 -28.82
C ALA A 218 9.31 -19.55 -28.62
N LEU A 219 9.94 -19.16 -27.53
CA LEU A 219 10.38 -17.79 -27.28
C LEU A 219 11.89 -17.77 -27.13
N LEU A 220 12.55 -16.77 -27.72
CA LEU A 220 14.00 -16.64 -27.73
C LEU A 220 14.43 -15.47 -26.86
N GLY A 221 15.29 -15.73 -25.87
CA GLY A 221 15.74 -14.79 -24.84
C GLY A 221 14.79 -14.77 -23.65
N ALA A 222 15.28 -14.98 -22.43
CA ALA A 222 14.53 -14.95 -21.18
C ALA A 222 14.56 -13.56 -20.51
N GLY A 223 14.37 -12.50 -21.31
CA GLY A 223 14.20 -11.13 -20.82
C GLY A 223 12.73 -10.73 -20.60
N PRO A 224 12.48 -9.48 -20.18
CA PRO A 224 11.15 -8.96 -19.89
C PRO A 224 10.08 -9.21 -20.95
N ALA A 225 10.43 -9.02 -22.23
CA ALA A 225 9.49 -9.18 -23.34
C ALA A 225 8.98 -10.63 -23.47
N SER A 226 9.89 -11.61 -23.47
CA SER A 226 9.52 -13.02 -23.57
C SER A 226 8.83 -13.54 -22.32
N ILE A 227 9.24 -13.11 -21.11
CA ILE A 227 8.56 -13.49 -19.86
C ILE A 227 7.12 -12.97 -19.89
N SER A 228 6.89 -11.73 -20.33
CA SER A 228 5.55 -11.17 -20.51
C SER A 228 4.73 -11.97 -21.53
N CYS A 229 5.27 -12.17 -22.74
CA CYS A 229 4.60 -12.89 -23.82
C CYS A 229 4.20 -14.31 -23.38
N ALA A 230 5.15 -15.06 -22.80
CA ALA A 230 4.90 -16.41 -22.31
C ALA A 230 3.85 -16.45 -21.19
N SER A 231 3.89 -15.47 -20.27
CA SER A 231 2.91 -15.38 -19.18
C SER A 231 1.49 -15.19 -19.72
N PHE A 232 1.29 -14.26 -20.66
CA PHE A 232 -0.03 -14.02 -21.26
C PHE A 232 -0.50 -15.19 -22.13
N LEU A 233 0.38 -15.86 -22.87
CA LEU A 233 0.03 -17.09 -23.59
C LEU A 233 -0.39 -18.20 -22.62
N ALA A 234 0.35 -18.43 -21.53
CA ALA A 234 -0.04 -19.41 -20.53
C ALA A 234 -1.38 -19.06 -19.86
N ARG A 235 -1.65 -17.77 -19.59
CA ARG A 235 -2.94 -17.28 -19.09
C ARG A 235 -4.09 -17.49 -20.07
N LEU A 236 -3.85 -17.36 -21.38
CA LEU A 236 -4.81 -17.70 -22.45
C LEU A 236 -5.05 -19.21 -22.58
N GLY A 237 -4.29 -20.04 -21.85
CA GLY A 237 -4.51 -21.47 -21.74
C GLY A 237 -3.54 -22.33 -22.55
N TYR A 238 -2.55 -21.74 -23.23
CA TYR A 238 -1.53 -22.50 -23.97
C TYR A 238 -0.68 -23.35 -23.03
N THR A 239 -0.47 -24.62 -23.36
CA THR A 239 0.17 -25.59 -22.45
C THR A 239 1.60 -25.97 -22.80
N ASP A 240 2.10 -25.55 -23.97
CA ASP A 240 3.45 -25.84 -24.42
C ASP A 240 4.20 -24.58 -24.86
N VAL A 241 4.60 -23.79 -23.87
CA VAL A 241 5.29 -22.51 -24.04
C VAL A 241 6.70 -22.63 -23.47
N THR A 242 7.71 -22.52 -24.33
CA THR A 242 9.13 -22.71 -23.94
C THR A 242 9.97 -21.49 -24.29
N ILE A 243 10.64 -20.92 -23.29
CA ILE A 243 11.64 -19.86 -23.44
C ILE A 243 13.04 -20.48 -23.51
N TYR A 244 13.77 -20.20 -24.57
CA TYR A 244 15.17 -20.58 -24.77
C TYR A 244 16.09 -19.38 -24.48
N GLU A 245 17.05 -19.55 -23.58
CA GLU A 245 17.98 -18.52 -23.13
C GLU A 245 19.43 -18.90 -23.43
N LYS A 246 20.19 -17.94 -23.99
CA LYS A 246 21.60 -18.12 -24.35
C LYS A 246 22.48 -18.34 -23.12
N GLN A 247 22.22 -17.60 -22.06
CA GLN A 247 23.02 -17.60 -20.84
C GLN A 247 22.61 -18.73 -19.88
N ASP A 248 23.41 -18.90 -18.81
CA ASP A 248 23.13 -19.82 -17.70
C ASP A 248 22.22 -19.21 -16.62
N PHE A 249 21.82 -17.95 -16.80
CA PHE A 249 20.89 -17.21 -15.96
C PHE A 249 19.71 -16.70 -16.80
N ILE A 250 18.62 -16.34 -16.12
CA ILE A 250 17.37 -15.85 -16.72
C ILE A 250 17.00 -14.48 -16.16
N GLY A 251 16.12 -13.74 -16.85
CA GLY A 251 15.69 -12.37 -16.51
C GLY A 251 16.31 -11.27 -17.37
N GLY A 252 17.15 -11.60 -18.35
CA GLY A 252 17.76 -10.63 -19.28
C GLY A 252 18.54 -9.52 -18.56
N LEU A 253 18.38 -8.27 -19.03
CA LEU A 253 19.06 -7.09 -18.46
C LEU A 253 18.73 -6.84 -16.98
N SER A 254 17.53 -7.19 -16.53
CA SER A 254 17.11 -7.12 -15.13
C SER A 254 18.03 -7.96 -14.23
N SER A 255 18.57 -9.07 -14.75
CA SER A 255 19.55 -9.90 -14.06
C SER A 255 20.98 -9.48 -14.38
N SER A 256 21.33 -9.26 -15.65
CA SER A 256 22.72 -9.07 -16.07
C SER A 256 23.29 -7.68 -15.81
N GLU A 257 22.48 -6.62 -15.90
CA GLU A 257 23.02 -5.25 -15.99
C GLU A 257 22.48 -4.28 -14.96
N ILE A 258 21.17 -4.34 -14.67
CA ILE A 258 20.58 -3.45 -13.66
C ILE A 258 21.19 -3.77 -12.29
N PRO A 259 21.83 -2.84 -11.57
CA PRO A 259 22.56 -3.15 -10.35
C PRO A 259 21.66 -3.66 -9.21
N GLN A 260 22.22 -4.54 -8.36
CA GLN A 260 21.52 -5.11 -7.19
C GLN A 260 20.96 -4.05 -6.22
N PHE A 261 21.63 -2.89 -6.09
CA PHE A 261 21.17 -1.79 -5.24
C PHE A 261 19.98 -1.00 -5.81
N ARG A 262 19.62 -1.21 -7.08
CA ARG A 262 18.36 -0.73 -7.68
C ARG A 262 17.35 -1.85 -7.80
N LEU A 263 17.75 -3.02 -8.31
CA LEU A 263 16.90 -4.19 -8.53
C LEU A 263 17.51 -5.46 -7.91
N PRO A 264 17.00 -5.90 -6.75
CA PRO A 264 17.42 -7.15 -6.14
C PRO A 264 17.09 -8.38 -7.00
N TYR A 265 17.99 -9.36 -7.09
CA TYR A 265 17.76 -10.54 -7.93
C TYR A 265 16.58 -11.42 -7.51
N ASN A 266 16.27 -11.50 -6.21
CA ASN A 266 15.12 -12.28 -5.71
C ASN A 266 13.78 -11.75 -6.23
N VAL A 267 13.69 -10.47 -6.62
CA VAL A 267 12.54 -9.90 -7.32
C VAL A 267 12.35 -10.54 -8.70
N VAL A 268 13.45 -10.64 -9.46
CA VAL A 268 13.42 -11.20 -10.81
C VAL A 268 13.10 -12.70 -10.75
N ASP A 269 13.72 -13.43 -9.80
CA ASP A 269 13.38 -14.83 -9.56
C ASP A 269 11.89 -15.00 -9.21
N PHE A 270 11.35 -14.18 -8.29
CA PHE A 270 9.94 -14.24 -7.91
C PHE A 270 8.98 -14.16 -9.11
N GLU A 271 9.18 -13.18 -10.01
CA GLU A 271 8.33 -13.00 -11.20
C GLU A 271 8.46 -14.17 -12.19
N ILE A 272 9.66 -14.74 -12.30
CA ILE A 272 9.90 -15.97 -13.08
C ILE A 272 9.19 -17.16 -12.45
N GLN A 273 9.20 -17.31 -11.12
CA GLN A 273 8.49 -18.40 -10.46
C GLN A 273 6.98 -18.30 -10.71
N LEU A 274 6.41 -17.09 -10.73
CA LEU A 274 4.99 -16.90 -11.10
C LEU A 274 4.70 -17.38 -12.53
N ALA A 275 5.59 -17.14 -13.50
CA ALA A 275 5.45 -17.66 -14.86
C ALA A 275 5.56 -19.20 -14.90
N LYS A 276 6.48 -19.78 -14.13
CA LYS A 276 6.63 -21.24 -14.01
C LYS A 276 5.40 -21.91 -13.38
N ASP A 277 4.74 -21.26 -12.42
CA ASP A 277 3.54 -21.78 -11.74
C ASP A 277 2.41 -22.13 -12.73
N ILE A 278 2.33 -21.39 -13.85
CA ILE A 278 1.32 -21.61 -14.91
C ILE A 278 1.85 -22.40 -16.11
N GLY A 279 3.03 -23.04 -15.98
CA GLY A 279 3.54 -24.01 -16.95
C GLY A 279 4.55 -23.49 -17.97
N VAL A 280 5.02 -22.24 -17.86
CA VAL A 280 6.08 -21.73 -18.74
C VAL A 280 7.40 -22.47 -18.47
N LYS A 281 8.00 -23.01 -19.53
CA LYS A 281 9.27 -23.75 -19.47
C LYS A 281 10.44 -22.83 -19.82
N PHE A 282 11.58 -23.03 -19.15
CA PHE A 282 12.82 -22.29 -19.41
C PHE A 282 13.94 -23.29 -19.73
N VAL A 283 14.67 -23.04 -20.83
CA VAL A 283 15.81 -23.85 -21.27
C VAL A 283 16.99 -22.93 -21.48
N THR A 284 17.99 -23.01 -20.60
CA THR A 284 19.23 -22.22 -20.66
C THR A 284 20.29 -22.86 -21.56
N GLY A 285 21.34 -22.11 -21.91
CA GLY A 285 22.41 -22.56 -22.79
C GLY A 285 21.98 -22.78 -24.25
N LYS A 286 20.88 -22.17 -24.68
CA LYS A 286 20.31 -22.27 -26.03
C LYS A 286 20.19 -20.89 -26.67
N ALA A 287 20.94 -20.68 -27.75
CA ALA A 287 21.08 -19.38 -28.38
C ALA A 287 20.39 -19.34 -29.75
N LEU A 288 19.81 -18.19 -30.10
CA LEU A 288 19.55 -17.86 -31.49
C LEU A 288 20.90 -17.63 -32.19
N HIS A 289 21.32 -18.58 -33.02
CA HIS A 289 22.60 -18.59 -33.71
C HIS A 289 22.56 -19.61 -34.86
N LYS A 290 23.26 -19.37 -35.97
CA LYS A 290 23.22 -20.27 -37.15
C LYS A 290 23.47 -21.75 -36.80
N ASP A 291 24.39 -21.98 -35.87
CA ASP A 291 24.84 -23.32 -35.43
C ASP A 291 24.00 -23.94 -34.30
N ASP A 292 23.10 -23.20 -33.66
CA ASP A 292 22.20 -23.71 -32.60
C ASP A 292 20.74 -23.55 -33.04
N LEU A 293 19.96 -22.67 -32.41
CA LEU A 293 18.58 -22.41 -32.80
C LEU A 293 18.52 -21.36 -33.92
N THR A 294 17.73 -21.63 -34.96
CA THR A 294 17.34 -20.65 -35.98
C THR A 294 15.82 -20.63 -36.10
N ILE A 295 15.26 -19.53 -36.60
CA ILE A 295 13.80 -19.43 -36.82
C ILE A 295 13.31 -20.59 -37.70
N LYS A 296 14.06 -20.90 -38.77
CA LYS A 296 13.76 -22.03 -39.64
C LYS A 296 13.79 -23.37 -38.89
N LYS A 297 14.86 -23.66 -38.13
CA LYS A 297 14.96 -24.91 -37.33
C LYS A 297 13.80 -25.05 -36.33
N LEU A 298 13.41 -23.96 -35.67
CA LEU A 298 12.30 -23.98 -34.71
C LEU A 298 10.97 -24.30 -35.39
N LYS A 299 10.69 -23.70 -36.55
CA LYS A 299 9.50 -24.00 -37.35
C LYS A 299 9.52 -25.45 -37.86
N ASP A 300 10.65 -25.90 -38.40
CA ASP A 300 10.83 -27.26 -38.92
C ASP A 300 10.69 -28.32 -37.81
N SER A 301 11.05 -27.98 -36.55
CA SER A 301 10.86 -28.84 -35.38
C SER A 301 9.41 -28.91 -34.86
N GLY A 302 8.47 -28.21 -35.50
CA GLY A 302 7.03 -28.28 -35.20
C GLY A 302 6.48 -27.13 -34.36
N ASN A 303 7.29 -26.14 -33.99
CA ASN A 303 6.79 -24.93 -33.33
C ASN A 303 5.85 -24.18 -34.28
N LYS A 304 4.67 -23.81 -33.76
CA LYS A 304 3.63 -23.14 -34.54
C LYS A 304 3.79 -21.63 -34.54
N ALA A 305 4.36 -21.06 -33.48
CA ALA A 305 4.73 -19.65 -33.41
C ALA A 305 6.10 -19.48 -32.74
N VAL A 306 6.82 -18.42 -33.12
CA VAL A 306 8.10 -18.03 -32.54
C VAL A 306 8.04 -16.56 -32.11
N PHE A 307 8.41 -16.28 -30.87
CA PHE A 307 8.63 -14.91 -30.38
C PHE A 307 10.12 -14.65 -30.17
N VAL A 308 10.63 -13.53 -30.68
CA VAL A 308 12.04 -13.13 -30.53
C VAL A 308 12.14 -11.93 -29.60
N GLY A 309 12.70 -12.16 -28.42
CA GLY A 309 12.92 -11.17 -27.37
C GLY A 309 14.34 -11.20 -26.81
N ILE A 310 15.34 -11.38 -27.68
CA ILE A 310 16.77 -11.52 -27.29
C ILE A 310 17.44 -10.21 -26.87
N GLY A 311 16.73 -9.08 -27.01
CA GLY A 311 17.27 -7.74 -26.76
C GLY A 311 18.35 -7.34 -27.76
N MET A 312 19.21 -6.39 -27.36
CA MET A 312 20.39 -5.97 -28.14
C MET A 312 21.66 -6.53 -27.48
N PRO A 313 22.21 -7.68 -27.94
CA PRO A 313 23.18 -8.43 -27.15
C PRO A 313 24.59 -7.82 -27.15
N GLU A 314 24.99 -7.13 -28.22
CA GLU A 314 26.35 -6.62 -28.35
C GLU A 314 26.48 -5.15 -27.92
N PRO A 315 27.62 -4.72 -27.34
CA PRO A 315 27.86 -3.31 -27.04
C PRO A 315 28.18 -2.51 -28.31
N LYS A 316 27.74 -1.25 -28.35
CA LYS A 316 28.15 -0.30 -29.39
C LYS A 316 29.63 0.09 -29.21
N LYS A 317 30.45 -0.20 -30.22
CA LYS A 317 31.91 0.07 -30.21
C LYS A 317 32.28 1.17 -31.21
N ILE A 318 33.38 1.87 -30.93
CA ILE A 318 34.01 2.85 -31.83
C ILE A 318 35.48 2.49 -32.03
N GLY A 319 36.08 2.92 -33.15
CA GLY A 319 37.40 2.48 -33.58
C GLY A 319 38.54 2.73 -32.57
N ILE A 320 38.43 3.79 -31.77
CA ILE A 320 39.49 4.20 -30.82
C ILE A 320 39.73 3.19 -29.68
N PHE A 321 38.77 2.28 -29.42
CA PHE A 321 38.91 1.26 -28.38
C PHE A 321 39.33 -0.11 -28.92
N LYS A 322 39.58 -0.20 -30.23
CA LYS A 322 39.95 -1.47 -30.87
C LYS A 322 41.23 -2.02 -30.24
N GLY A 323 41.18 -3.28 -29.80
CA GLY A 323 42.31 -3.97 -29.19
C GLY A 323 42.54 -3.69 -27.70
N LEU A 324 41.76 -2.79 -27.08
CA LEU A 324 41.81 -2.59 -25.63
C LEU A 324 41.12 -3.74 -24.89
N THR A 325 41.67 -4.11 -23.73
CA THR A 325 41.22 -5.26 -22.94
C THR A 325 40.98 -4.89 -21.47
N PRO A 326 40.22 -5.71 -20.72
CA PRO A 326 40.02 -5.54 -19.28
C PRO A 326 41.32 -5.45 -18.48
N SER A 327 42.37 -6.20 -18.85
CA SER A 327 43.66 -6.17 -18.15
C SER A 327 44.41 -4.84 -18.33
N GLN A 328 44.16 -4.13 -19.43
CA GLN A 328 44.71 -2.79 -19.69
C GLN A 328 43.90 -1.67 -19.02
N GLY A 329 42.69 -1.97 -18.54
CA GLY A 329 41.81 -1.03 -17.85
C GLY A 329 40.53 -0.66 -18.60
N PHE A 330 40.20 -1.33 -19.71
CA PHE A 330 39.06 -0.98 -20.55
C PHE A 330 37.92 -1.99 -20.42
N TYR A 331 36.70 -1.49 -20.26
CA TYR A 331 35.47 -2.27 -20.36
C TYR A 331 34.46 -1.58 -21.28
N THR A 332 33.61 -2.37 -21.93
CA THR A 332 32.28 -1.89 -22.31
C THR A 332 31.29 -2.15 -21.17
N SER A 333 30.13 -1.51 -21.18
CA SER A 333 29.07 -1.79 -20.19
C SER A 333 28.63 -3.26 -20.20
N LYS A 334 28.59 -3.88 -21.39
CA LYS A 334 28.28 -5.30 -21.60
C LYS A 334 29.38 -6.25 -21.08
N ASP A 335 30.57 -5.74 -20.77
CA ASP A 335 31.60 -6.48 -20.05
C ASP A 335 31.49 -6.23 -18.54
N PHE A 336 31.39 -4.95 -18.15
CA PHE A 336 31.52 -4.53 -16.75
C PHE A 336 30.31 -4.88 -15.89
N LEU A 337 29.10 -4.47 -16.29
CA LEU A 337 27.90 -4.65 -15.46
C LEU A 337 27.57 -6.13 -15.21
N PRO A 338 27.69 -7.05 -16.20
CA PRO A 338 27.52 -8.48 -15.93
C PRO A 338 28.51 -9.05 -14.90
N LEU A 339 29.76 -8.57 -14.87
CA LEU A 339 30.72 -8.99 -13.84
C LEU A 339 30.30 -8.50 -12.45
N VAL A 340 29.82 -7.26 -12.33
CA VAL A 340 29.30 -6.72 -11.08
C VAL A 340 28.05 -7.47 -10.62
N SER A 341 27.11 -7.72 -11.52
CA SER A 341 25.88 -8.47 -11.24
C SER A 341 26.19 -9.90 -10.75
N LYS A 342 27.05 -10.65 -11.47
CA LYS A 342 27.45 -12.01 -11.06
C LYS A 342 28.16 -12.05 -9.70
N ALA A 343 28.79 -10.96 -9.29
CA ALA A 343 29.47 -10.85 -7.99
C ALA A 343 28.62 -10.25 -6.87
N SER A 344 27.43 -9.71 -7.18
CA SER A 344 26.58 -9.01 -6.20
C SER A 344 25.15 -9.55 -6.08
N LYS A 345 24.72 -10.40 -7.02
CA LYS A 345 23.38 -11.00 -7.07
C LYS A 345 23.44 -12.46 -6.62
N PRO A 346 23.22 -12.75 -5.33
CA PRO A 346 23.14 -14.13 -4.85
C PRO A 346 22.04 -14.87 -5.61
N GLY A 347 22.30 -16.11 -6.03
CA GLY A 347 21.34 -16.94 -6.77
C GLY A 347 21.31 -16.74 -8.30
N MET A 348 21.94 -15.70 -8.84
CA MET A 348 21.89 -15.42 -10.29
C MET A 348 22.60 -16.45 -11.16
N CYS A 349 23.81 -16.88 -10.79
CA CYS A 349 24.51 -18.00 -11.43
C CYS A 349 25.01 -19.01 -10.38
N GLY A 350 25.36 -20.23 -10.81
CA GLY A 350 25.94 -21.28 -9.94
C GLY A 350 27.35 -20.98 -9.39
N CYS A 351 27.82 -19.76 -9.62
CA CYS A 351 29.14 -19.25 -9.41
C CYS A 351 29.36 -18.81 -7.94
N LYS A 352 29.75 -19.72 -7.05
CA LYS A 352 29.83 -19.44 -5.58
C LYS A 352 31.00 -18.55 -5.12
N SER A 353 31.93 -18.19 -6.00
CA SER A 353 33.17 -17.49 -5.64
C SER A 353 33.53 -16.35 -6.58
N THR A 354 32.57 -15.85 -7.36
CA THR A 354 32.80 -14.72 -8.27
C THR A 354 33.14 -13.48 -7.45
N LYS A 355 34.28 -12.84 -7.75
CA LYS A 355 34.71 -11.63 -7.07
C LYS A 355 34.29 -10.40 -7.85
N LEU A 356 33.99 -9.32 -7.14
CA LEU A 356 33.79 -8.01 -7.74
C LEU A 356 35.04 -7.60 -8.54
N PRO A 357 34.87 -6.89 -9.66
CA PRO A 357 35.98 -6.19 -10.31
C PRO A 357 36.67 -5.25 -9.32
N THR A 358 38.01 -5.20 -9.33
CA THR A 358 38.78 -4.28 -8.49
C THR A 358 39.20 -3.04 -9.30
N LEU A 359 38.47 -1.94 -9.12
CA LEU A 359 38.66 -0.68 -9.83
C LEU A 359 39.39 0.34 -8.93
N THR A 360 40.70 0.23 -8.77
CA THR A 360 41.48 1.25 -8.02
C THR A 360 41.81 2.44 -8.89
N GLY A 361 41.75 3.66 -8.32
CA GLY A 361 42.11 4.89 -9.02
C GLY A 361 40.92 5.64 -9.61
N ARG A 362 41.11 6.29 -10.75
CA ARG A 362 40.13 7.15 -11.43
C ARG A 362 39.46 6.39 -12.58
N VAL A 363 38.13 6.45 -12.62
CA VAL A 363 37.33 5.80 -13.66
C VAL A 363 36.66 6.86 -14.52
N ILE A 364 36.81 6.75 -15.84
CA ILE A 364 36.01 7.49 -16.82
C ILE A 364 34.89 6.60 -17.31
N VAL A 365 33.65 7.09 -17.24
CA VAL A 365 32.48 6.43 -17.85
C VAL A 365 32.00 7.28 -19.01
N LEU A 366 31.84 6.68 -20.19
CA LEU A 366 31.51 7.38 -21.43
C LEU A 366 30.04 7.12 -21.81
N GLY A 367 29.20 8.15 -21.71
CA GLY A 367 27.77 8.05 -22.02
C GLY A 367 26.90 8.93 -21.11
N ALA A 368 25.61 9.01 -21.44
CA ALA A 368 24.63 9.83 -20.70
C ALA A 368 23.22 9.20 -20.64
N GLY A 369 23.11 7.88 -20.84
CA GLY A 369 21.86 7.13 -20.60
C GLY A 369 21.98 6.27 -19.35
N ASP A 370 20.93 5.54 -18.99
CA ASP A 370 20.84 4.73 -17.76
C ASP A 370 22.07 3.85 -17.55
N THR A 371 22.52 3.15 -18.60
CA THR A 371 23.71 2.30 -18.58
C THR A 371 24.97 3.04 -18.09
N ALA A 372 25.13 4.32 -18.43
CA ALA A 372 26.29 5.11 -18.00
C ALA A 372 26.22 5.43 -16.50
N PHE A 373 25.05 5.76 -15.97
CA PHE A 373 24.87 6.06 -14.55
C PHE A 373 24.95 4.80 -13.68
N ASP A 374 24.41 3.68 -14.16
CA ASP A 374 24.59 2.36 -13.53
C ASP A 374 26.08 1.95 -13.53
N CYS A 375 26.82 2.15 -14.64
CA CYS A 375 28.26 1.92 -14.67
C CYS A 375 29.02 2.83 -13.68
N ALA A 376 28.63 4.10 -13.56
CA ALA A 376 29.28 5.05 -12.69
C ALA A 376 29.13 4.70 -11.21
N THR A 377 27.90 4.40 -10.78
CA THR A 377 27.60 4.03 -9.40
C THR A 377 28.14 2.63 -9.06
N ALA A 378 28.11 1.68 -9.98
CA ALA A 378 28.73 0.36 -9.82
C ALA A 378 30.27 0.43 -9.73
N ALA A 379 30.93 1.35 -10.44
CA ALA A 379 32.37 1.54 -10.34
C ALA A 379 32.81 1.97 -8.94
N LEU A 380 32.01 2.77 -8.22
CA LEU A 380 32.26 3.12 -6.83
C LEU A 380 32.24 1.88 -5.92
N ARG A 381 31.28 0.96 -6.12
CA ARG A 381 31.20 -0.32 -5.37
C ARG A 381 32.42 -1.21 -5.60
N CYS A 382 33.02 -1.11 -6.78
CA CYS A 382 34.18 -1.89 -7.19
C CYS A 382 35.53 -1.34 -6.70
N GLY A 383 35.56 -0.20 -6.00
CA GLY A 383 36.82 0.34 -5.47
C GLY A 383 37.18 1.74 -5.96
N ALA A 384 36.44 2.33 -6.90
CA ALA A 384 36.86 3.58 -7.53
C ALA A 384 37.03 4.72 -6.52
N SER A 385 38.15 5.43 -6.63
CA SER A 385 38.40 6.60 -5.76
C SER A 385 37.69 7.85 -6.27
N ARG A 386 37.46 7.93 -7.59
CA ARG A 386 36.74 9.01 -8.27
C ARG A 386 36.19 8.48 -9.58
N VAL A 387 34.96 8.88 -9.91
CA VAL A 387 34.29 8.53 -11.16
C VAL A 387 33.90 9.82 -11.87
N THR A 388 34.26 9.93 -13.15
CA THR A 388 33.87 11.04 -14.02
C THR A 388 33.05 10.49 -15.19
N VAL A 389 31.79 10.91 -15.26
CA VAL A 389 30.88 10.62 -16.37
C VAL A 389 31.08 11.67 -17.44
N VAL A 390 31.55 11.25 -18.61
CA VAL A 390 31.92 12.12 -19.73
C VAL A 390 30.93 11.90 -20.88
N PHE A 391 30.40 12.99 -21.43
CA PHE A 391 29.42 12.91 -22.51
C PHE A 391 29.60 14.03 -23.55
N ARG A 392 29.32 13.67 -24.80
CA ARG A 392 29.59 14.49 -26.01
C ARG A 392 28.62 15.65 -26.24
N LYS A 393 27.74 15.97 -25.28
CA LYS A 393 26.70 17.01 -25.39
C LYS A 393 26.59 17.75 -24.05
N GLY A 394 25.59 18.64 -23.91
CA GLY A 394 25.33 19.37 -22.67
C GLY A 394 24.54 18.57 -21.63
N PHE A 395 24.44 19.09 -20.41
CA PHE A 395 23.63 18.51 -19.33
C PHE A 395 22.14 18.40 -19.69
N THR A 396 21.62 19.33 -20.48
CA THR A 396 20.23 19.31 -20.97
C THR A 396 19.97 18.20 -21.99
N ASN A 397 21.01 17.47 -22.42
CA ASN A 397 20.93 16.36 -23.36
C ASN A 397 21.18 15.00 -22.71
N ILE A 398 21.26 14.94 -21.36
CA ILE A 398 21.28 13.66 -20.64
C ILE A 398 19.99 12.91 -20.98
N ARG A 399 20.13 11.63 -21.36
CA ARG A 399 19.02 10.76 -21.74
C ARG A 399 18.38 10.05 -20.56
N ALA A 400 19.18 9.73 -19.55
CA ALA A 400 18.66 9.14 -18.33
C ALA A 400 17.73 10.12 -17.63
N VAL A 401 16.70 9.60 -16.97
CA VAL A 401 15.79 10.45 -16.20
C VAL A 401 16.49 11.11 -15.01
N PRO A 402 15.98 12.26 -14.51
CA PRO A 402 16.61 12.99 -13.41
C PRO A 402 16.86 12.14 -12.17
N GLU A 403 15.98 11.17 -11.86
CA GLU A 403 16.10 10.31 -10.70
C GLU A 403 17.34 9.40 -10.78
N GLU A 404 17.69 8.93 -11.98
CA GLU A 404 18.86 8.08 -12.21
C GLU A 404 20.15 8.89 -12.16
N MET A 405 20.14 10.08 -12.74
CA MET A 405 21.27 11.04 -12.63
C MET A 405 21.51 11.46 -11.17
N GLU A 406 20.43 11.65 -10.40
CA GLU A 406 20.51 12.09 -9.00
C GLU A 406 21.30 11.10 -8.14
N ALA A 407 21.11 9.79 -8.33
CA ALA A 407 21.86 8.77 -7.59
C ALA A 407 23.38 8.94 -7.76
N ALA A 408 23.86 9.09 -9.01
CA ALA A 408 25.28 9.34 -9.28
C ALA A 408 25.76 10.68 -8.70
N ARG A 409 24.92 11.72 -8.73
CA ARG A 409 25.24 13.05 -8.17
C ARG A 409 25.38 13.01 -6.65
N GLU A 410 24.48 12.35 -5.94
CA GLU A 410 24.53 12.21 -4.49
C GLU A 410 25.78 11.45 -4.03
N GLU A 411 26.19 10.46 -4.82
CA GLU A 411 27.39 9.66 -4.63
C GLU A 411 28.69 10.32 -5.09
N LYS A 412 28.61 11.58 -5.56
CA LYS A 412 29.74 12.43 -5.93
C LYS A 412 30.48 12.00 -7.19
N CYS A 413 29.79 11.35 -8.13
CA CYS A 413 30.28 11.28 -9.51
C CYS A 413 30.39 12.70 -10.09
N GLU A 414 31.46 12.93 -10.84
CA GLU A 414 31.64 14.17 -11.58
C GLU A 414 31.08 14.03 -12.99
N PHE A 415 30.67 15.15 -13.57
CA PHE A 415 30.05 15.21 -14.88
C PHE A 415 30.85 16.14 -15.78
N MET A 416 31.32 15.64 -16.91
CA MET A 416 32.09 16.40 -17.90
C MET A 416 31.30 16.43 -19.22
N PRO A 417 30.52 17.49 -19.46
CA PRO A 417 29.78 17.66 -20.71
C PRO A 417 30.71 18.08 -21.85
N PHE A 418 30.18 18.06 -23.07
CA PHE A 418 30.79 18.60 -24.28
C PHE A 418 32.15 17.98 -24.65
N MET A 419 32.31 16.66 -24.45
CA MET A 419 33.58 15.98 -24.71
C MET A 419 33.41 14.75 -25.61
N ALA A 420 34.07 14.77 -26.77
CA ALA A 420 34.16 13.66 -27.72
C ALA A 420 35.46 12.86 -27.50
N PRO A 421 35.39 11.54 -27.27
CA PRO A 421 36.55 10.66 -27.20
C PRO A 421 37.46 10.70 -28.43
N LYS A 422 38.76 10.93 -28.26
CA LYS A 422 39.74 10.84 -29.37
C LYS A 422 40.80 9.77 -29.19
N LYS A 423 41.51 9.74 -28.06
CA LYS A 423 42.66 8.86 -27.90
C LYS A 423 42.76 8.31 -26.48
N VAL A 424 43.06 7.02 -26.36
CA VAL A 424 43.38 6.37 -25.10
C VAL A 424 44.90 6.25 -24.99
N ASN A 425 45.48 6.81 -23.94
CA ASN A 425 46.92 6.79 -23.72
C ASN A 425 47.29 5.62 -22.80
N LEU A 426 48.20 4.77 -23.27
CA LEU A 426 48.73 3.64 -22.54
C LEU A 426 50.17 3.91 -22.08
N LYS A 427 50.50 3.48 -20.87
CA LYS A 427 51.87 3.38 -20.36
C LYS A 427 52.03 2.02 -19.70
N ASP A 428 53.10 1.30 -20.04
CA ASP A 428 53.40 -0.04 -19.51
C ASP A 428 52.21 -1.02 -19.64
N GLY A 429 51.48 -0.91 -20.77
CA GLY A 429 50.29 -1.72 -21.04
C GLY A 429 49.05 -1.38 -20.20
N ARG A 430 49.03 -0.26 -19.48
CA ARG A 430 47.87 0.21 -18.68
C ARG A 430 47.40 1.58 -19.14
N ILE A 431 46.10 1.83 -19.06
CA ILE A 431 45.51 3.16 -19.29
C ILE A 431 46.01 4.11 -18.21
N VAL A 432 46.45 5.30 -18.62
CA VAL A 432 46.89 6.38 -17.72
C VAL A 432 46.13 7.70 -17.95
N SER A 433 45.56 7.87 -19.14
CA SER A 433 44.70 9.01 -19.47
C SER A 433 43.90 8.78 -20.74
N MET A 434 42.92 9.64 -20.96
CA MET A 434 42.13 9.71 -22.17
C MET A 434 42.04 11.15 -22.66
N GLU A 435 42.24 11.34 -23.95
CA GLU A 435 42.15 12.63 -24.65
C GLU A 435 40.78 12.78 -25.30
N PHE A 436 40.24 13.98 -25.19
CA PHE A 436 38.96 14.39 -25.72
C PHE A 436 39.11 15.67 -26.55
N HIS A 437 38.26 15.81 -27.55
CA HIS A 437 38.00 17.11 -28.20
C HIS A 437 36.73 17.70 -27.63
N LYS A 438 36.70 19.03 -27.49
CA LYS A 438 35.48 19.73 -27.13
C LYS A 438 34.46 19.57 -28.25
N THR A 439 33.19 19.43 -27.88
CA THR A 439 32.07 19.46 -28.82
C THR A 439 31.20 20.67 -28.58
N GLU A 440 30.61 21.23 -29.62
CA GLU A 440 29.61 22.28 -29.50
C GLU A 440 28.46 22.11 -30.49
N GLN A 441 27.37 22.83 -30.23
CA GLN A 441 26.20 22.82 -31.08
C GLN A 441 26.14 24.13 -31.85
N GLU A 442 26.13 24.01 -33.17
CA GLU A 442 25.93 25.12 -34.09
C GLU A 442 24.49 25.64 -34.04
N LEU A 443 24.24 26.83 -34.59
CA LEU A 443 22.91 27.47 -34.60
C LEU A 443 21.83 26.64 -35.31
N ASP A 444 22.23 25.77 -36.26
CA ASP A 444 21.33 24.86 -36.98
C ASP A 444 21.02 23.56 -36.20
N GLY A 445 21.63 23.40 -35.02
CA GLY A 445 21.50 22.22 -34.17
C GLY A 445 22.50 21.09 -34.46
N THR A 446 23.37 21.24 -35.47
CA THR A 446 24.44 20.30 -35.80
C THR A 446 25.51 20.30 -34.70
N TRP A 447 26.07 19.12 -34.42
CA TRP A 447 27.13 18.97 -33.42
C TRP A 447 28.47 18.81 -34.12
N VAL A 448 29.44 19.65 -33.74
CA VAL A 448 30.80 19.67 -34.28
C VAL A 448 31.82 19.34 -33.19
N GLU A 449 32.98 18.80 -33.60
CA GLU A 449 34.16 18.59 -32.74
C GLU A 449 35.18 19.70 -33.04
N ASP A 450 35.61 20.42 -32.01
CA ASP A 450 36.70 21.40 -32.12
C ASP A 450 38.03 20.70 -31.81
N GLU A 451 38.85 20.50 -32.84
CA GLU A 451 40.14 19.81 -32.73
C GLU A 451 41.24 20.66 -32.09
N ASP A 452 41.09 21.99 -32.08
CA ASP A 452 42.04 22.90 -31.44
C ASP A 452 41.82 22.94 -29.92
N GLN A 453 40.61 22.58 -29.44
CA GLN A 453 40.24 22.53 -28.03
C GLN A 453 40.25 21.08 -27.49
N SER A 454 41.44 20.59 -27.11
CA SER A 454 41.61 19.27 -26.51
C SER A 454 41.74 19.28 -24.97
N LEU A 455 41.27 18.21 -24.33
CA LEU A 455 41.38 17.96 -22.89
C LEU A 455 41.86 16.54 -22.64
N THR A 456 42.92 16.39 -21.84
CA THR A 456 43.38 15.08 -21.37
C THR A 456 43.01 14.85 -19.92
N LEU A 457 42.15 13.86 -19.66
CA LEU A 457 41.75 13.44 -18.33
C LEU A 457 42.55 12.23 -17.88
N LYS A 458 43.19 12.30 -16.71
CA LYS A 458 43.88 11.15 -16.10
C LYS A 458 42.85 10.11 -15.65
N ALA A 459 43.07 8.86 -16.04
CA ALA A 459 42.22 7.73 -15.72
C ALA A 459 43.04 6.45 -15.67
N ASP A 460 42.66 5.54 -14.78
CA ASP A 460 43.21 4.20 -14.70
C ASP A 460 42.28 3.20 -15.41
N TRP A 461 40.99 3.56 -15.51
CA TRP A 461 39.96 2.74 -16.11
C TRP A 461 39.01 3.56 -17.00
N ILE A 462 38.56 2.94 -18.08
CA ILE A 462 37.58 3.51 -19.00
C ILE A 462 36.45 2.50 -19.19
N ILE A 463 35.22 2.95 -19.02
CA ILE A 463 34.00 2.16 -19.26
C ILE A 463 33.18 2.83 -20.36
N SER A 464 33.02 2.17 -21.50
CA SER A 464 32.19 2.65 -22.59
C SER A 464 30.74 2.20 -22.43
N ALA A 465 29.81 3.16 -22.32
CA ALA A 465 28.37 2.95 -22.13
C ALA A 465 27.55 3.64 -23.23
N PHE A 466 27.91 3.40 -24.50
CA PHE A 466 27.26 4.02 -25.67
C PHE A 466 25.95 3.36 -26.10
N GLY A 467 25.48 2.37 -25.35
CA GLY A 467 24.33 1.55 -25.70
C GLY A 467 24.72 0.22 -26.34
N SER A 468 23.72 -0.49 -26.83
CA SER A 468 23.84 -1.84 -27.37
C SER A 468 23.28 -1.90 -28.80
N THR A 469 23.61 -2.96 -29.54
CA THR A 469 23.27 -3.15 -30.95
C THR A 469 23.12 -4.63 -31.26
N LEU A 470 22.65 -4.94 -32.48
CA LEU A 470 22.69 -6.26 -33.09
C LEU A 470 23.68 -6.23 -34.27
N ILE A 471 24.85 -6.86 -34.12
CA ILE A 471 25.88 -6.86 -35.18
C ILE A 471 26.49 -8.24 -35.46
N ASP A 472 26.17 -9.25 -34.64
CA ASP A 472 26.64 -10.61 -34.87
C ASP A 472 25.95 -11.20 -36.12
N GLU A 473 26.72 -11.40 -37.19
CA GLU A 473 26.23 -11.90 -38.47
C GLU A 473 25.59 -13.30 -38.35
N ASP A 474 26.02 -14.11 -37.38
CA ASP A 474 25.52 -15.47 -37.19
C ASP A 474 24.17 -15.47 -36.47
N VAL A 475 23.94 -14.49 -35.58
CA VAL A 475 22.62 -14.22 -34.98
C VAL A 475 21.68 -13.63 -36.03
N VAL A 476 22.15 -12.69 -36.83
CA VAL A 476 21.37 -12.09 -37.93
C VAL A 476 20.96 -13.15 -38.95
N THR A 477 21.87 -14.04 -39.33
CA THR A 477 21.59 -15.16 -40.24
C THR A 477 20.52 -16.10 -39.65
N ALA A 478 20.53 -16.32 -38.33
CA ALA A 478 19.55 -17.18 -37.66
C ALA A 478 18.11 -16.60 -37.65
N LEU A 479 17.94 -15.29 -37.88
CA LEU A 479 16.65 -14.61 -38.03
C LEU A 479 16.00 -14.82 -39.40
N ALA A 480 16.72 -15.33 -40.41
CA ALA A 480 16.12 -15.56 -41.72
C ALA A 480 14.91 -16.51 -41.63
N PRO A 481 13.79 -16.23 -42.34
CA PRO A 481 13.62 -15.24 -43.42
C PRO A 481 13.02 -13.88 -42.98
N VAL A 482 13.07 -13.50 -41.70
CA VAL A 482 12.53 -12.21 -41.23
C VAL A 482 13.25 -11.05 -41.92
N LYS A 483 12.49 -10.11 -42.49
CA LYS A 483 13.03 -8.89 -43.08
C LYS A 483 13.60 -7.98 -42.01
N LEU A 484 14.75 -7.38 -42.29
CA LEU A 484 15.37 -6.36 -41.46
C LEU A 484 15.09 -4.98 -42.04
N ASN A 485 14.96 -3.99 -41.16
CA ASN A 485 14.81 -2.59 -41.54
C ASN A 485 16.19 -1.94 -41.81
N LYS A 486 16.18 -0.65 -42.18
CA LYS A 486 17.40 0.13 -42.49
C LYS A 486 18.42 0.25 -41.37
N TRP A 487 18.04 -0.05 -40.12
CA TRP A 487 18.89 -0.01 -38.94
C TRP A 487 19.50 -1.38 -38.59
N GLY A 488 19.24 -2.41 -39.39
CA GLY A 488 19.76 -3.76 -39.17
C GLY A 488 19.01 -4.56 -38.10
N THR A 489 17.84 -4.09 -37.65
CA THR A 489 16.96 -4.80 -36.72
C THR A 489 15.74 -5.36 -37.45
N PRO A 490 15.01 -6.35 -36.89
CA PRO A 490 13.78 -6.86 -37.49
C PRO A 490 12.77 -5.76 -37.83
N GLU A 491 12.11 -5.90 -38.98
CA GLU A 491 10.95 -5.08 -39.33
C GLU A 491 9.71 -5.64 -38.63
N VAL A 492 9.04 -4.80 -37.83
CA VAL A 492 7.95 -5.20 -36.94
C VAL A 492 6.75 -4.27 -37.14
N ASP A 493 5.55 -4.85 -37.25
CA ASP A 493 4.30 -4.11 -37.18
C ASP A 493 4.07 -3.65 -35.74
N ARG A 494 4.02 -2.34 -35.51
CA ARG A 494 3.93 -1.74 -34.17
C ARG A 494 2.60 -2.00 -33.45
N SER A 495 1.56 -2.38 -34.19
CA SER A 495 0.24 -2.68 -33.62
C SER A 495 0.09 -4.15 -33.24
N THR A 496 0.79 -5.06 -33.93
CA THR A 496 0.64 -6.51 -33.73
C THR A 496 1.88 -7.20 -33.19
N GLN A 497 3.05 -6.56 -33.29
CA GLN A 497 4.37 -7.13 -33.07
C GLN A 497 4.74 -8.26 -34.05
N GLY A 498 3.98 -8.42 -35.14
CA GLY A 498 4.23 -9.39 -36.20
C GLY A 498 5.36 -8.95 -37.14
N THR A 499 5.97 -9.91 -37.81
CA THR A 499 7.04 -9.68 -38.79
C THR A 499 6.59 -10.01 -40.22
N SER A 500 7.53 -10.01 -41.17
CA SER A 500 7.29 -10.49 -42.54
C SER A 500 6.94 -11.98 -42.63
N ASP A 501 7.20 -12.77 -41.58
CA ASP A 501 6.75 -14.16 -41.44
C ASP A 501 5.57 -14.19 -40.45
N PRO A 502 4.38 -14.65 -40.86
CA PRO A 502 3.16 -14.56 -40.02
C PRO A 502 3.23 -15.42 -38.75
N ALA A 503 4.14 -16.40 -38.69
CA ALA A 503 4.35 -17.22 -37.50
C ALA A 503 5.40 -16.63 -36.53
N VAL A 504 6.02 -15.49 -36.88
CA VAL A 504 7.14 -14.91 -36.13
C VAL A 504 6.79 -13.51 -35.65
N PHE A 505 7.00 -13.30 -34.36
CA PHE A 505 6.77 -12.05 -33.64
C PHE A 505 8.05 -11.59 -32.94
N VAL A 506 8.20 -10.29 -32.74
CA VAL A 506 9.41 -9.69 -32.16
C VAL A 506 8.99 -8.59 -31.19
N GLY A 507 9.67 -8.46 -30.04
CA GLY A 507 9.37 -7.40 -29.08
C GLY A 507 10.51 -7.10 -28.10
N GLY A 508 10.41 -6.00 -27.37
CA GLY A 508 11.47 -5.48 -26.51
C GLY A 508 12.55 -4.74 -27.30
N ASP A 509 13.75 -4.59 -26.73
CA ASP A 509 14.82 -3.76 -27.33
C ASP A 509 15.09 -4.10 -28.81
N ILE A 510 15.03 -5.39 -29.19
CA ILE A 510 15.26 -5.83 -30.57
C ILE A 510 14.18 -5.35 -31.56
N GLY A 511 12.95 -5.09 -31.07
CA GLY A 511 11.87 -4.48 -31.85
C GLY A 511 12.15 -3.02 -32.22
N GLY A 512 13.14 -2.38 -31.59
CA GLY A 512 13.65 -1.05 -31.97
C GLY A 512 12.76 0.13 -31.59
N VAL A 513 11.75 -0.07 -30.73
CA VAL A 513 10.87 0.99 -30.22
C VAL A 513 11.01 1.14 -28.71
N ALA A 514 10.95 0.04 -27.96
CA ALA A 514 11.05 0.06 -26.50
C ALA A 514 12.42 0.59 -26.03
N GLU A 515 12.42 1.50 -25.06
CA GLU A 515 13.63 1.95 -24.36
C GLU A 515 13.63 1.54 -22.88
N THR A 516 12.52 1.00 -22.37
CA THR A 516 12.34 0.63 -20.97
C THR A 516 11.87 -0.81 -20.78
N THR A 517 12.01 -1.33 -19.55
CA THR A 517 11.49 -2.65 -19.18
C THR A 517 9.97 -2.74 -19.33
N VAL A 518 9.22 -1.70 -18.95
CA VAL A 518 7.74 -1.74 -19.02
C VAL A 518 7.22 -1.71 -20.46
N GLU A 519 7.92 -1.03 -21.37
CA GLU A 519 7.60 -1.09 -22.81
C GLU A 519 7.93 -2.46 -23.38
N SER A 520 9.07 -3.06 -23.01
CA SER A 520 9.41 -4.43 -23.39
C SER A 520 8.37 -5.44 -22.93
N VAL A 521 7.87 -5.29 -21.69
CA VAL A 521 6.75 -6.09 -21.17
C VAL A 521 5.50 -5.87 -22.03
N ASN A 522 5.19 -4.64 -22.41
CA ASN A 522 4.04 -4.32 -23.23
C ASN A 522 4.13 -4.88 -24.66
N ASP A 523 5.31 -4.90 -25.27
CA ASP A 523 5.51 -5.56 -26.57
C ASP A 523 5.20 -7.06 -26.46
N GLY A 524 5.68 -7.71 -25.41
CA GLY A 524 5.35 -9.12 -25.13
C GLY A 524 3.85 -9.36 -24.89
N LYS A 525 3.19 -8.46 -24.14
CA LYS A 525 1.74 -8.48 -23.89
C LYS A 525 0.96 -8.36 -25.20
N THR A 526 1.35 -7.42 -26.05
CA THR A 526 0.74 -7.17 -27.36
C THR A 526 0.93 -8.39 -28.27
N ALA A 527 2.17 -8.88 -28.38
CA ALA A 527 2.49 -10.05 -29.19
C ALA A 527 1.70 -11.30 -28.75
N ALA A 528 1.49 -11.52 -27.45
CA ALA A 528 0.73 -12.66 -26.95
C ALA A 528 -0.70 -12.73 -27.51
N TRP A 529 -1.39 -11.59 -27.63
CA TRP A 529 -2.73 -11.55 -28.22
C TRP A 529 -2.71 -11.92 -29.72
N TYR A 530 -1.74 -11.40 -30.47
CA TYR A 530 -1.68 -11.66 -31.92
C TYR A 530 -1.09 -13.03 -32.26
N ILE A 531 -0.22 -13.60 -31.42
CA ILE A 531 0.15 -15.01 -31.47
C ILE A 531 -1.07 -15.87 -31.21
N HIS A 532 -1.89 -15.52 -30.20
CA HIS A 532 -3.12 -16.24 -29.92
C HIS A 532 -4.08 -16.21 -31.11
N LYS A 533 -4.35 -15.02 -31.67
CA LYS A 533 -5.15 -14.86 -32.87
C LYS A 533 -4.63 -15.71 -34.03
N TYR A 534 -3.34 -15.63 -34.34
CA TYR A 534 -2.71 -16.39 -35.40
C TYR A 534 -2.88 -17.91 -35.22
N LEU A 535 -2.63 -18.42 -34.01
CA LEU A 535 -2.72 -19.85 -33.71
C LEU A 535 -4.17 -20.37 -33.74
N GLN A 536 -5.12 -19.59 -33.22
CA GLN A 536 -6.55 -19.95 -33.25
C GLN A 536 -7.07 -19.97 -34.68
N GLU A 537 -6.82 -18.91 -35.46
CA GLU A 537 -7.29 -18.81 -36.85
C GLU A 537 -6.64 -19.88 -37.75
N SER A 538 -5.36 -20.17 -37.54
CA SER A 538 -4.64 -21.26 -38.25
C SER A 538 -5.23 -22.64 -37.95
N ALA A 539 -5.89 -22.81 -36.80
CA ALA A 539 -6.58 -24.03 -36.42
C ALA A 539 -8.09 -24.00 -36.72
N GLY A 540 -8.59 -22.96 -37.40
CA GLY A 540 -9.98 -22.82 -37.81
C GLY A 540 -10.93 -22.27 -36.74
N TYR A 541 -10.40 -21.69 -35.65
CA TYR A 541 -11.18 -21.04 -34.61
C TYR A 541 -11.20 -19.53 -34.77
N THR A 542 -12.30 -18.89 -34.38
CA THR A 542 -12.44 -17.41 -34.38
C THR A 542 -12.11 -16.84 -33.02
N VAL A 543 -11.38 -15.72 -32.99
CA VAL A 543 -11.16 -14.91 -31.79
C VAL A 543 -11.96 -13.60 -31.85
N PRO A 544 -12.34 -13.01 -30.71
CA PRO A 544 -13.00 -11.71 -30.69
C PRO A 544 -12.17 -10.62 -31.39
N ALA A 545 -12.85 -9.65 -31.99
CA ALA A 545 -12.17 -8.51 -32.63
C ALA A 545 -11.49 -7.60 -31.59
N THR A 546 -12.10 -7.45 -30.42
CA THR A 546 -11.53 -6.72 -29.28
C THR A 546 -10.62 -7.65 -28.48
N PRO A 547 -9.38 -7.25 -28.15
CA PRO A 547 -8.50 -8.05 -27.31
C PRO A 547 -9.05 -8.36 -25.92
N GLU A 548 -9.01 -9.63 -25.53
CA GLU A 548 -9.48 -10.17 -24.24
C GLU A 548 -8.36 -10.97 -23.55
N LEU A 549 -7.32 -10.28 -23.07
CA LEU A 549 -6.24 -10.93 -22.30
C LEU A 549 -6.70 -11.26 -20.87
N PRO A 550 -6.51 -12.50 -20.37
CA PRO A 550 -6.92 -12.85 -19.02
C PRO A 550 -6.06 -12.16 -17.94
N MET A 551 -6.72 -11.81 -16.84
CA MET A 551 -6.09 -11.22 -15.66
C MET A 551 -5.18 -12.21 -14.91
N PHE A 552 -4.39 -11.69 -13.97
CA PHE A 552 -3.63 -12.49 -13.02
C PHE A 552 -4.55 -13.09 -11.96
N THR A 553 -4.40 -14.37 -11.67
CA THR A 553 -5.19 -15.08 -10.65
C THR A 553 -4.37 -15.97 -9.75
N THR A 554 -4.85 -16.17 -8.53
CA THR A 554 -4.25 -17.02 -7.50
C THR A 554 -5.34 -17.86 -6.80
N PRO A 555 -4.98 -18.82 -5.93
CA PRO A 555 -5.96 -19.55 -5.13
C PRO A 555 -6.81 -18.67 -4.20
N ILE A 556 -6.41 -17.42 -3.92
CA ILE A 556 -7.24 -16.48 -3.17
C ILE A 556 -8.52 -16.14 -3.95
N ASP A 557 -8.45 -16.03 -5.28
CA ASP A 557 -9.62 -15.69 -6.12
C ASP A 557 -10.73 -16.74 -6.01
N GLU A 558 -10.39 -17.98 -5.65
CA GLU A 558 -11.33 -19.11 -5.49
C GLU A 558 -12.00 -19.17 -4.12
N VAL A 559 -11.65 -18.28 -3.18
CA VAL A 559 -12.25 -18.26 -1.84
C VAL A 559 -13.71 -17.84 -1.93
N ASP A 560 -14.59 -18.66 -1.35
CA ASP A 560 -16.01 -18.36 -1.24
C ASP A 560 -16.25 -17.34 -0.12
N ILE A 561 -16.88 -16.23 -0.47
CA ILE A 561 -17.30 -15.16 0.44
C ILE A 561 -18.82 -14.96 0.41
N SER A 562 -19.57 -15.94 -0.10
CA SER A 562 -21.03 -15.91 -0.03
C SER A 562 -21.52 -16.10 1.42
N VAL A 563 -22.71 -15.60 1.71
CA VAL A 563 -23.37 -15.72 3.01
C VAL A 563 -24.87 -15.90 2.84
N GLU A 564 -25.48 -16.71 3.68
CA GLU A 564 -26.94 -16.87 3.73
C GLU A 564 -27.51 -16.11 4.94
N ILE A 565 -28.54 -15.29 4.70
CA ILE A 565 -29.19 -14.47 5.72
C ILE A 565 -30.70 -14.63 5.55
N CYS A 566 -31.39 -15.10 6.59
CA CYS A 566 -32.85 -15.33 6.56
C CYS A 566 -33.33 -16.16 5.35
N GLY A 567 -32.55 -17.17 4.93
CA GLY A 567 -32.85 -18.01 3.76
C GLY A 567 -32.54 -17.37 2.40
N ILE A 568 -31.96 -16.16 2.38
CA ILE A 568 -31.54 -15.47 1.16
C ILE A 568 -30.03 -15.63 0.99
N LYS A 569 -29.59 -16.12 -0.18
CA LYS A 569 -28.17 -16.27 -0.50
C LYS A 569 -27.60 -14.99 -1.12
N PHE A 570 -26.59 -14.42 -0.48
CA PHE A 570 -25.81 -13.29 -0.97
C PHE A 570 -24.51 -13.79 -1.59
N GLU A 571 -24.19 -13.35 -2.82
CA GLU A 571 -22.95 -13.72 -3.51
C GLU A 571 -21.69 -13.21 -2.77
N ASN A 572 -21.81 -12.09 -2.08
CA ASN A 572 -20.82 -11.49 -1.19
C ASN A 572 -21.54 -10.60 -0.16
N PRO A 573 -20.91 -10.27 0.99
CA PRO A 573 -21.60 -9.60 2.08
C PRO A 573 -21.71 -8.07 1.88
N TYR A 574 -21.28 -7.52 0.75
CA TYR A 574 -21.21 -6.07 0.53
C TYR A 574 -22.42 -5.57 -0.27
N GLY A 575 -23.04 -4.50 0.22
CA GLY A 575 -24.16 -3.87 -0.46
C GLY A 575 -24.20 -2.36 -0.31
N LEU A 576 -24.95 -1.70 -1.20
CA LEU A 576 -25.16 -0.26 -1.09
C LEU A 576 -26.27 0.04 -0.08
N ALA A 577 -25.97 0.90 0.90
CA ALA A 577 -26.96 1.38 1.85
C ALA A 577 -28.01 2.27 1.18
N SER A 578 -29.21 2.37 1.77
CA SER A 578 -30.27 3.32 1.38
C SER A 578 -29.79 4.76 1.61
N ALA A 579 -29.25 5.41 0.56
CA ALA A 579 -28.43 6.62 0.68
C ALA A 579 -28.18 7.28 -0.71
N PRO A 580 -27.38 8.35 -0.82
CA PRO A 580 -27.09 8.98 -2.13
C PRO A 580 -26.57 8.03 -3.22
N PRO A 581 -25.72 7.01 -2.93
CA PRO A 581 -25.32 6.01 -3.92
C PRO A 581 -26.46 5.20 -4.54
N THR A 582 -27.66 5.21 -3.95
CA THR A 582 -28.86 4.53 -4.46
C THR A 582 -29.99 5.50 -4.77
N THR A 583 -29.67 6.74 -5.16
CA THR A 583 -30.64 7.78 -5.52
C THR A 583 -31.57 7.39 -6.69
N SER A 584 -31.16 6.45 -7.56
CA SER A 584 -31.96 5.99 -8.71
C SER A 584 -31.77 4.50 -8.99
N GLY A 585 -32.75 3.86 -9.64
CA GLY A 585 -32.66 2.47 -10.08
C GLY A 585 -31.51 2.21 -11.05
N ALA A 586 -31.21 3.16 -11.95
CA ALA A 586 -30.06 3.05 -12.87
C ALA A 586 -28.70 3.04 -12.15
N MET A 587 -28.58 3.70 -10.99
CA MET A 587 -27.38 3.61 -10.15
C MET A 587 -27.26 2.23 -9.51
N CYS A 588 -28.37 1.68 -9.02
CA CYS A 588 -28.43 0.33 -8.44
C CYS A 588 -28.04 -0.73 -9.47
N ARG A 589 -28.53 -0.61 -10.71
CA ARG A 589 -28.14 -1.47 -11.83
C ARG A 589 -26.63 -1.45 -12.07
N ARG A 590 -26.04 -0.25 -12.21
CA ARG A 590 -24.59 -0.10 -12.41
C ARG A 590 -23.79 -0.69 -11.25
N ALA A 591 -24.28 -0.59 -10.01
CA ALA A 591 -23.63 -1.23 -8.88
C ALA A 591 -23.62 -2.76 -9.01
N PHE A 592 -24.73 -3.38 -9.44
CA PHE A 592 -24.74 -4.82 -9.71
C PHE A 592 -23.79 -5.23 -10.83
N GLU A 593 -23.71 -4.43 -11.90
CA GLU A 593 -22.74 -4.64 -13.00
C GLU A 593 -21.29 -4.55 -12.52
N GLN A 594 -21.00 -3.79 -11.46
CA GLN A 594 -19.67 -3.74 -10.83
C GLN A 594 -19.41 -4.87 -9.82
N GLY A 595 -20.41 -5.70 -9.48
CA GLY A 595 -20.23 -6.86 -8.61
C GLY A 595 -20.78 -6.74 -7.18
N TRP A 596 -21.48 -5.65 -6.84
CA TRP A 596 -22.17 -5.53 -5.53
C TRP A 596 -23.13 -6.70 -5.30
N GLY A 597 -23.13 -7.27 -4.10
CA GLY A 597 -23.95 -8.43 -3.75
C GLY A 597 -25.42 -8.07 -3.52
N PHE A 598 -25.66 -6.89 -2.96
CA PHE A 598 -27.01 -6.38 -2.73
C PHE A 598 -27.09 -4.84 -2.79
N VAL A 599 -28.30 -4.32 -2.96
CA VAL A 599 -28.58 -2.88 -2.89
C VAL A 599 -29.84 -2.63 -2.08
N LEU A 600 -29.86 -1.49 -1.40
CA LEU A 600 -31.07 -0.92 -0.85
C LEU A 600 -31.58 0.20 -1.73
N THR A 601 -32.88 0.21 -2.03
CA THR A 601 -33.49 1.41 -2.62
C THR A 601 -33.29 2.61 -1.69
N LYS A 602 -33.19 3.83 -2.23
CA LYS A 602 -33.34 5.01 -1.38
C LYS A 602 -34.74 4.93 -0.74
N THR A 603 -34.82 5.20 0.56
CA THR A 603 -36.08 5.10 1.30
C THR A 603 -37.19 5.85 0.58
N PHE A 604 -38.33 5.22 0.34
CA PHE A 604 -39.50 5.85 -0.28
C PHE A 604 -40.76 5.65 0.57
N GLY A 605 -41.73 6.52 0.38
CA GLY A 605 -43.03 6.48 1.06
C GLY A 605 -44.17 6.59 0.05
N LEU A 606 -45.40 6.65 0.56
CA LEU A 606 -46.58 6.88 -0.26
C LEU A 606 -46.59 8.29 -0.85
N ASP A 607 -47.37 8.52 -1.90
CA ASP A 607 -47.41 9.81 -2.60
C ASP A 607 -47.85 10.97 -1.68
N LYS A 608 -48.67 10.68 -0.66
CA LYS A 608 -49.06 11.65 0.37
C LYS A 608 -47.90 12.13 1.26
N ASP A 609 -46.82 11.36 1.31
CA ASP A 609 -45.62 11.62 2.12
C ASP A 609 -44.44 12.12 1.27
N LEU A 610 -44.69 12.54 0.02
CA LEU A 610 -43.66 13.11 -0.84
C LEU A 610 -42.94 14.29 -0.17
N VAL A 611 -41.63 14.34 -0.41
CA VAL A 611 -40.74 15.33 0.17
C VAL A 611 -40.05 16.14 -0.91
N THR A 612 -39.54 17.32 -0.53
CA THR A 612 -38.65 18.13 -1.37
C THR A 612 -37.40 18.43 -0.58
N ASN A 613 -36.24 18.11 -1.17
CA ASN A 613 -34.94 18.37 -0.55
C ASN A 613 -34.56 19.85 -0.64
N VAL A 614 -33.82 20.32 0.37
CA VAL A 614 -33.16 21.63 0.33
C VAL A 614 -31.76 21.54 -0.31
N ALA A 615 -31.14 22.68 -0.62
CA ALA A 615 -29.75 22.75 -1.09
C ALA A 615 -29.05 24.01 -0.56
N PRO A 616 -27.75 23.93 -0.16
CA PRO A 616 -26.89 22.74 -0.09
C PRO A 616 -27.26 21.79 1.07
N ARG A 617 -27.08 20.47 0.92
CA ARG A 617 -27.56 19.47 1.90
C ARG A 617 -26.59 18.36 2.30
N ILE A 618 -25.46 18.20 1.61
CA ILE A 618 -24.41 17.24 1.96
C ILE A 618 -23.09 18.01 2.00
N VAL A 619 -22.36 17.92 3.11
CA VAL A 619 -21.11 18.63 3.32
C VAL A 619 -20.02 17.67 3.82
N ARG A 620 -18.76 17.99 3.51
CA ARG A 620 -17.61 17.27 4.05
C ARG A 620 -17.52 17.39 5.57
N GLY A 621 -16.93 16.38 6.19
CA GLY A 621 -16.59 16.37 7.60
C GLY A 621 -15.47 17.32 7.99
N THR A 622 -15.57 17.94 9.15
CA THR A 622 -14.48 18.68 9.82
C THR A 622 -13.75 17.83 10.87
N THR A 623 -14.14 16.55 11.00
CA THR A 623 -13.70 15.59 12.02
C THR A 623 -12.20 15.23 11.97
N SER A 624 -11.52 15.52 10.86
CA SER A 624 -10.08 15.27 10.67
C SER A 624 -9.30 16.52 10.29
N GLY A 625 -9.79 17.70 10.68
CA GLY A 625 -9.14 18.98 10.38
C GLY A 625 -9.30 19.43 8.92
N PRO A 626 -8.48 20.38 8.43
CA PRO A 626 -8.62 20.99 7.11
C PRO A 626 -8.04 20.13 5.97
N ILE A 627 -8.33 18.82 5.97
CA ILE A 627 -7.93 17.90 4.90
C ILE A 627 -9.06 17.82 3.85
N TYR A 628 -8.72 18.08 2.58
CA TYR A 628 -9.65 18.09 1.46
C TYR A 628 -9.34 16.94 0.48
N GLY A 629 -10.25 16.70 -0.46
CA GLY A 629 -10.09 15.65 -1.47
C GLY A 629 -10.41 14.25 -0.91
N PRO A 630 -9.62 13.22 -1.28
CA PRO A 630 -9.97 11.82 -1.04
C PRO A 630 -10.05 11.49 0.46
N GLY A 631 -10.84 10.46 0.79
CA GLY A 631 -10.86 9.88 2.14
C GLY A 631 -11.38 10.82 3.22
N GLN A 632 -12.43 11.60 2.94
CA GLN A 632 -13.09 12.40 3.97
C GLN A 632 -13.56 11.48 5.10
N SER A 633 -13.12 11.78 6.33
CA SER A 633 -13.40 10.95 7.52
C SER A 633 -14.89 10.94 7.90
N SER A 634 -15.64 11.95 7.47
CA SER A 634 -17.09 11.96 7.59
C SER A 634 -17.75 12.82 6.52
N PHE A 635 -19.06 12.67 6.41
CA PHE A 635 -19.96 13.63 5.77
C PHE A 635 -21.11 13.93 6.73
N LEU A 636 -21.67 15.13 6.64
CA LEU A 636 -22.95 15.45 7.26
C LEU A 636 -23.99 15.74 6.18
N ASN A 637 -25.18 15.18 6.34
CA ASN A 637 -26.30 15.42 5.45
C ASN A 637 -27.55 15.88 6.19
N ILE A 638 -28.33 16.73 5.54
CA ILE A 638 -29.70 17.11 5.89
C ILE A 638 -30.66 16.70 4.75
N GLU A 639 -30.40 15.53 4.15
CA GLU A 639 -31.16 14.98 3.03
C GLU A 639 -32.31 14.07 3.49
N LEU A 640 -33.51 14.30 2.97
CA LEU A 640 -34.70 13.52 3.32
C LEU A 640 -34.71 12.13 2.65
N ILE A 641 -35.88 11.48 2.69
CA ILE A 641 -36.16 10.29 1.88
C ILE A 641 -36.15 10.62 0.38
N SER A 642 -36.38 9.62 -0.47
CA SER A 642 -36.41 9.80 -1.93
C SER A 642 -37.47 10.83 -2.34
N GLU A 643 -37.12 11.71 -3.26
CA GLU A 643 -38.06 12.60 -3.95
C GLU A 643 -38.82 11.88 -5.08
N LYS A 644 -38.46 10.61 -5.37
CA LYS A 644 -39.12 9.78 -6.37
C LYS A 644 -40.26 8.99 -5.73
N THR A 645 -41.35 8.84 -6.48
CA THR A 645 -42.58 8.17 -6.03
C THR A 645 -42.37 6.70 -5.69
N ALA A 646 -43.30 6.11 -4.92
CA ALA A 646 -43.31 4.67 -4.69
C ALA A 646 -43.36 3.90 -6.02
N GLU A 647 -44.19 4.33 -6.96
CA GLU A 647 -44.38 3.65 -8.24
C GLU A 647 -43.08 3.52 -9.05
N TYR A 648 -42.26 4.58 -9.06
CA TYR A 648 -40.93 4.54 -9.65
C TYR A 648 -40.07 3.43 -9.04
N TRP A 649 -40.04 3.36 -7.71
CA TRP A 649 -39.20 2.38 -7.00
C TRP A 649 -39.70 0.95 -7.17
N LEU A 650 -41.01 0.73 -7.12
CA LEU A 650 -41.61 -0.59 -7.36
C LEU A 650 -41.29 -1.09 -8.77
N THR A 651 -41.38 -0.21 -9.78
CA THR A 651 -40.96 -0.52 -11.15
C THR A 651 -39.48 -0.88 -11.21
N CYS A 652 -38.61 -0.06 -10.60
CA CYS A 652 -37.17 -0.33 -10.56
C CYS A 652 -36.82 -1.66 -9.85
N VAL A 653 -37.50 -1.99 -8.74
CA VAL A 653 -37.30 -3.27 -8.04
C VAL A 653 -37.63 -4.44 -8.98
N THR A 654 -38.78 -4.37 -9.66
CA THR A 654 -39.21 -5.38 -10.63
C THR A 654 -38.16 -5.57 -11.74
N GLU A 655 -37.69 -4.47 -12.33
CA GLU A 655 -36.68 -4.49 -13.40
C GLU A 655 -35.33 -5.04 -12.92
N LEU A 656 -34.85 -4.59 -11.75
CA LEU A 656 -33.58 -5.03 -11.20
C LEU A 656 -33.59 -6.53 -10.91
N LYS A 657 -34.70 -7.06 -10.36
CA LYS A 657 -34.83 -8.49 -10.07
C LYS A 657 -35.02 -9.34 -11.31
N ARG A 658 -35.74 -8.85 -12.31
CA ARG A 658 -35.84 -9.50 -13.62
C ARG A 658 -34.46 -9.63 -14.28
N ASP A 659 -33.69 -8.56 -14.27
CA ASP A 659 -32.42 -8.50 -15.03
C ASP A 659 -31.22 -9.06 -14.23
N HIS A 660 -31.32 -9.09 -12.90
CA HIS A 660 -30.28 -9.59 -11.99
C HIS A 660 -30.87 -10.51 -10.91
N PRO A 661 -31.36 -11.70 -11.27
CA PRO A 661 -32.13 -12.57 -10.36
C PRO A 661 -31.34 -13.04 -9.13
N THR A 662 -30.02 -13.21 -9.25
CA THR A 662 -29.14 -13.62 -8.15
C THR A 662 -28.73 -12.49 -7.22
N LYS A 663 -28.95 -11.23 -7.62
CA LYS A 663 -28.60 -10.05 -6.83
C LYS A 663 -29.74 -9.68 -5.91
N ILE A 664 -29.41 -9.26 -4.68
CA ILE A 664 -30.43 -8.99 -3.66
C ILE A 664 -30.86 -7.52 -3.69
N VAL A 665 -32.16 -7.28 -3.80
CA VAL A 665 -32.77 -5.95 -3.74
C VAL A 665 -33.62 -5.85 -2.49
N ILE A 666 -33.21 -4.97 -1.58
CA ILE A 666 -33.94 -4.68 -0.34
C ILE A 666 -34.67 -3.35 -0.49
N ALA A 667 -36.01 -3.37 -0.46
CA ALA A 667 -36.81 -2.15 -0.55
C ALA A 667 -36.81 -1.41 0.79
N SER A 668 -36.17 -0.24 0.84
CA SER A 668 -36.23 0.63 2.01
C SER A 668 -37.51 1.47 1.97
N ILE A 669 -38.37 1.32 2.97
CA ILE A 669 -39.68 1.98 3.04
C ILE A 669 -39.86 2.77 4.35
N MET A 670 -40.70 3.79 4.30
CA MET A 670 -41.05 4.59 5.48
C MET A 670 -42.45 5.17 5.35
N ALA A 671 -43.22 5.07 6.43
CA ALA A 671 -44.50 5.75 6.60
C ALA A 671 -44.57 6.42 7.98
N SER A 672 -45.61 7.23 8.17
CA SER A 672 -46.00 7.73 9.50
C SER A 672 -46.38 6.58 10.44
N PHE A 673 -46.59 6.86 11.74
CA PHE A 673 -47.10 5.84 12.67
C PHE A 673 -48.58 5.53 12.41
N ASN A 674 -48.85 4.94 11.25
CA ASN A 674 -50.17 4.55 10.75
C ASN A 674 -50.08 3.13 10.20
N LYS A 675 -50.98 2.26 10.67
CA LYS A 675 -50.95 0.84 10.32
C LYS A 675 -51.21 0.59 8.84
N GLU A 676 -52.21 1.27 8.29
CA GLU A 676 -52.65 1.07 6.91
C GLU A 676 -51.53 1.43 5.91
N ASP A 677 -50.78 2.50 6.18
CA ASP A 677 -49.69 2.96 5.32
C ASP A 677 -48.50 2.00 5.30
N TRP A 678 -48.10 1.48 6.47
CA TRP A 678 -47.03 0.49 6.57
C TRP A 678 -47.41 -0.82 5.89
N VAL A 679 -48.68 -1.24 6.04
CA VAL A 679 -49.22 -2.43 5.37
C VAL A 679 -49.20 -2.23 3.85
N GLU A 680 -49.73 -1.11 3.34
CA GLU A 680 -49.79 -0.85 1.90
C GLU A 680 -48.39 -0.84 1.27
N LEU A 681 -47.43 -0.11 1.86
CA LEU A 681 -46.07 -0.04 1.35
C LEU A 681 -45.38 -1.41 1.37
N ALA A 682 -45.59 -2.20 2.41
CA ALA A 682 -44.99 -3.52 2.55
C ALA A 682 -45.54 -4.51 1.52
N GLU A 683 -46.86 -4.56 1.35
CA GLU A 683 -47.53 -5.41 0.34
C GLU A 683 -47.07 -5.06 -1.06
N ARG A 684 -47.08 -3.77 -1.41
CA ARG A 684 -46.65 -3.29 -2.73
C ARG A 684 -45.19 -3.60 -3.00
N SER A 685 -44.31 -3.41 -2.02
CA SER A 685 -42.86 -3.66 -2.17
C SER A 685 -42.55 -5.14 -2.34
N GLN A 686 -43.22 -6.02 -1.59
CA GLN A 686 -43.12 -7.47 -1.78
C GLN A 686 -43.68 -7.89 -3.14
N ALA A 687 -44.82 -7.34 -3.57
CA ALA A 687 -45.45 -7.66 -4.85
C ALA A 687 -44.57 -7.25 -6.06
N ALA A 688 -43.79 -6.18 -5.91
CA ALA A 688 -42.78 -5.78 -6.90
C ALA A 688 -41.57 -6.73 -6.99
N GLY A 689 -41.48 -7.73 -6.10
CA GLY A 689 -40.43 -8.75 -6.12
C GLY A 689 -39.20 -8.42 -5.28
N ALA A 690 -39.28 -7.47 -4.33
CA ALA A 690 -38.19 -7.23 -3.39
C ALA A 690 -37.84 -8.52 -2.63
N ASP A 691 -36.54 -8.81 -2.45
CA ASP A 691 -36.11 -10.01 -1.71
C ASP A 691 -36.31 -9.84 -0.20
N ALA A 692 -36.23 -8.61 0.28
CA ALA A 692 -36.49 -8.23 1.67
C ALA A 692 -36.91 -6.76 1.77
N LEU A 693 -37.40 -6.35 2.94
CA LEU A 693 -37.69 -4.94 3.25
C LEU A 693 -36.72 -4.38 4.30
N GLU A 694 -36.44 -3.08 4.23
CA GLU A 694 -35.78 -2.34 5.31
C GLU A 694 -36.70 -1.21 5.82
N LEU A 695 -37.14 -1.31 7.06
CA LEU A 695 -38.02 -0.32 7.69
C LEU A 695 -37.17 0.84 8.21
N ASN A 696 -37.26 2.01 7.58
CA ASN A 696 -36.50 3.18 8.01
C ASN A 696 -37.18 3.86 9.19
N LEU A 697 -36.79 3.46 10.40
CA LEU A 697 -37.28 4.03 11.66
C LEU A 697 -36.32 5.08 12.22
N SER A 698 -35.42 5.62 11.41
CA SER A 698 -34.17 6.20 11.96
C SER A 698 -33.71 7.51 11.36
N CYS A 699 -34.38 8.04 10.34
CA CYS A 699 -34.01 9.33 9.76
C CYS A 699 -34.03 10.44 10.84
N PRO A 700 -32.88 11.09 11.15
CA PRO A 700 -32.79 12.00 12.29
C PRO A 700 -33.30 13.41 12.02
N HIS A 701 -33.65 13.75 10.77
CA HIS A 701 -33.96 15.12 10.36
C HIS A 701 -35.16 15.19 9.42
N GLY A 702 -35.90 16.31 9.50
CA GLY A 702 -37.04 16.66 8.63
C GLY A 702 -38.29 15.78 8.71
N MET A 703 -38.23 14.64 9.40
CA MET A 703 -39.34 13.67 9.51
C MET A 703 -39.86 13.49 10.94
N GLY A 704 -39.07 13.85 11.97
CA GLY A 704 -39.49 13.75 13.37
C GLY A 704 -40.67 14.66 13.71
N GLU A 705 -40.72 15.85 13.11
CA GLU A 705 -41.85 16.79 13.23
C GLU A 705 -43.17 16.22 12.69
N ARG A 706 -43.09 15.17 11.85
CA ARG A 706 -44.23 14.44 11.28
C ARG A 706 -44.50 13.12 11.98
N GLY A 707 -43.86 12.87 13.13
CA GLY A 707 -43.99 11.61 13.89
C GLY A 707 -43.36 10.39 13.20
N MET A 708 -42.43 10.57 12.26
CA MET A 708 -41.79 9.48 11.52
C MET A 708 -40.27 9.42 11.74
N GLY A 709 -39.63 8.37 11.21
CA GLY A 709 -38.19 8.20 11.30
C GLY A 709 -37.73 8.11 12.75
N LEU A 710 -36.77 8.96 13.15
CA LEU A 710 -36.20 8.97 14.51
C LEU A 710 -37.25 9.03 15.62
N ALA A 711 -38.38 9.72 15.42
CA ALA A 711 -39.45 9.77 16.41
C ALA A 711 -40.01 8.37 16.74
N CYS A 712 -40.11 7.48 15.75
CA CYS A 712 -40.52 6.09 15.96
C CYS A 712 -39.37 5.23 16.51
N GLY A 713 -38.15 5.34 15.95
CA GLY A 713 -37.03 4.45 16.29
C GLY A 713 -36.42 4.64 17.67
N GLN A 714 -36.87 5.64 18.43
CA GLN A 714 -36.48 5.87 19.82
C GLN A 714 -37.45 5.23 20.82
N ASP A 715 -38.64 4.80 20.38
CA ASP A 715 -39.68 4.22 21.22
C ASP A 715 -39.84 2.70 20.94
N PRO A 716 -39.51 1.82 21.90
CA PRO A 716 -39.69 0.38 21.75
C PRO A 716 -41.12 -0.04 21.37
N HIS A 717 -42.14 0.62 21.89
CA HIS A 717 -43.53 0.28 21.61
C HIS A 717 -43.90 0.56 20.15
N MET A 718 -43.49 1.73 19.63
CA MET A 718 -43.75 2.08 18.24
C MET A 718 -43.00 1.15 17.29
N VAL A 719 -41.73 0.83 17.59
CA VAL A 719 -40.91 -0.10 16.79
C VAL A 719 -41.56 -1.48 16.74
N LYS A 720 -41.98 -2.01 17.89
CA LYS A 720 -42.67 -3.30 17.97
C LYS A 720 -43.96 -3.29 17.13
N SER A 721 -44.81 -2.28 17.33
CA SER A 721 -46.08 -2.16 16.62
C SER A 721 -45.91 -2.10 15.10
N ILE A 722 -44.95 -1.30 14.61
CA ILE A 722 -44.66 -1.20 13.17
C ILE A 722 -44.20 -2.57 12.63
N CYS A 723 -43.32 -3.26 13.35
CA CYS A 723 -42.85 -4.59 12.93
C CYS A 723 -44.02 -5.59 12.90
N GLU A 724 -44.93 -5.57 13.88
CA GLU A 724 -46.12 -6.44 13.90
C GLU A 724 -47.04 -6.18 12.69
N TRP A 725 -47.23 -4.89 12.34
CA TRP A 725 -48.04 -4.51 11.17
C TRP A 725 -47.42 -5.03 9.87
N VAL A 726 -46.12 -4.81 9.66
CA VAL A 726 -45.41 -5.29 8.46
C VAL A 726 -45.42 -6.81 8.41
N ARG A 727 -45.06 -7.49 9.50
CA ARG A 727 -45.06 -8.97 9.59
C ARG A 727 -46.41 -9.58 9.26
N SER A 728 -47.51 -8.89 9.59
CA SER A 728 -48.87 -9.40 9.35
C SER A 728 -49.24 -9.56 7.87
N VAL A 729 -48.50 -8.91 6.96
CA VAL A 729 -48.78 -8.92 5.51
C VAL A 729 -47.60 -9.38 4.65
N THR A 730 -46.37 -9.34 5.19
CA THR A 730 -45.20 -9.85 4.46
C THR A 730 -45.02 -11.35 4.68
N THR A 731 -44.35 -11.98 3.72
CA THR A 731 -43.79 -13.33 3.78
C THR A 731 -42.27 -13.29 3.61
N ILE A 732 -41.76 -12.35 2.81
CA ILE A 732 -40.33 -12.05 2.69
C ILE A 732 -39.75 -11.50 3.99
N PRO A 733 -38.44 -11.66 4.23
CA PRO A 733 -37.78 -11.11 5.40
C PRO A 733 -37.84 -9.58 5.46
N PHE A 734 -37.85 -9.01 6.66
CA PHE A 734 -37.65 -7.57 6.83
C PHE A 734 -36.76 -7.21 8.02
N PHE A 735 -36.07 -6.07 7.87
CA PHE A 735 -35.08 -5.58 8.82
C PHE A 735 -35.47 -4.20 9.32
N ALA A 736 -35.51 -4.00 10.64
CA ALA A 736 -35.71 -2.67 11.21
C ALA A 736 -34.38 -1.90 11.24
N LYS A 737 -34.29 -0.77 10.52
CA LYS A 737 -33.09 0.09 10.56
C LYS A 737 -33.14 0.97 11.79
N MET A 738 -32.11 0.84 12.64
CA MET A 738 -32.04 1.48 13.95
C MET A 738 -31.16 2.73 13.98
N THR A 739 -31.53 3.67 14.83
CA THR A 739 -30.82 4.92 15.02
C THR A 739 -29.77 4.75 16.12
N PRO A 740 -28.56 5.30 15.98
CA PRO A 740 -27.59 5.31 17.08
C PRO A 740 -27.93 6.39 18.13
N ASN A 741 -28.90 7.26 17.86
CA ASN A 741 -29.26 8.42 18.68
C ASN A 741 -30.22 8.04 19.82
N ILE A 742 -29.86 7.00 20.58
CA ILE A 742 -30.64 6.40 21.67
C ILE A 742 -29.73 5.95 22.80
N THR A 743 -30.29 5.87 24.00
CA THR A 743 -29.54 5.40 25.17
C THR A 743 -29.17 3.92 25.09
N ASP A 744 -30.11 3.05 24.71
CA ASP A 744 -29.91 1.61 24.66
C ASP A 744 -30.51 0.98 23.40
N ILE A 745 -29.67 0.79 22.39
CA ILE A 745 -30.03 0.16 21.13
C ILE A 745 -30.50 -1.29 21.26
N ARG A 746 -30.10 -1.99 22.34
CA ARG A 746 -30.49 -3.39 22.55
C ARG A 746 -31.99 -3.51 22.79
N LYS A 747 -32.60 -2.54 23.51
CA LYS A 747 -34.04 -2.52 23.78
C LYS A 747 -34.86 -2.35 22.50
N ILE A 748 -34.39 -1.49 21.60
CA ILE A 748 -35.04 -1.27 20.30
C ILE A 748 -34.89 -2.50 19.42
N ALA A 749 -33.71 -3.13 19.40
CA ALA A 749 -33.49 -4.37 18.66
C ALA A 749 -34.39 -5.51 19.17
N ALA A 750 -34.54 -5.64 20.49
CA ALA A 750 -35.41 -6.63 21.12
C ALA A 750 -36.88 -6.37 20.75
N ALA A 751 -37.33 -5.11 20.80
CA ALA A 751 -38.68 -4.73 20.39
C ALA A 751 -38.97 -5.04 18.90
N ALA A 752 -38.00 -4.78 18.01
CA ALA A 752 -38.12 -5.16 16.61
C ALA A 752 -38.26 -6.68 16.43
N LYS A 753 -37.41 -7.46 17.14
CA LYS A 753 -37.47 -8.93 17.13
C LYS A 753 -38.80 -9.45 17.67
N GLU A 754 -39.28 -8.91 18.78
CA GLU A 754 -40.59 -9.26 19.36
C GLU A 754 -41.75 -8.94 18.42
N GLY A 755 -41.65 -7.86 17.64
CA GLY A 755 -42.64 -7.52 16.62
C GLY A 755 -42.53 -8.36 15.34
N GLY A 756 -41.60 -9.31 15.28
CA GLY A 756 -41.47 -10.25 14.16
C GLY A 756 -40.53 -9.81 13.04
N ALA A 757 -39.65 -8.81 13.27
CA ALA A 757 -38.57 -8.53 12.34
C ALA A 757 -37.58 -9.71 12.28
N ASP A 758 -37.10 -10.02 11.08
CA ASP A 758 -36.16 -11.12 10.84
C ASP A 758 -34.72 -10.73 11.20
N GLY A 759 -34.46 -9.44 11.38
CA GLY A 759 -33.17 -8.90 11.80
C GLY A 759 -33.22 -7.38 11.94
N VAL A 760 -32.06 -6.76 12.10
CA VAL A 760 -31.93 -5.30 12.20
C VAL A 760 -30.78 -4.76 11.35
N THR A 761 -30.93 -3.52 10.89
CA THR A 761 -29.82 -2.76 10.32
C THR A 761 -29.25 -1.82 11.38
N ALA A 762 -27.95 -1.96 11.71
CA ALA A 762 -27.26 -1.20 12.74
C ALA A 762 -26.01 -0.50 12.18
N THR A 763 -25.98 0.84 12.03
CA THR A 763 -27.02 1.84 12.37
C THR A 763 -27.19 2.91 11.30
N ASN A 764 -28.24 3.73 11.43
CA ASN A 764 -28.32 5.00 10.69
C ASN A 764 -27.24 6.01 11.17
N THR A 765 -27.28 7.22 10.65
CA THR A 765 -26.38 8.33 10.93
C THR A 765 -26.46 8.86 12.37
N VAL A 766 -25.37 9.46 12.85
CA VAL A 766 -25.29 10.11 14.17
C VAL A 766 -25.72 11.56 14.03
N SER A 767 -26.67 12.02 14.83
CA SER A 767 -27.17 13.40 14.79
C SER A 767 -26.08 14.40 15.21
N GLY A 768 -25.93 15.50 14.49
CA GLY A 768 -24.92 16.51 14.82
C GLY A 768 -25.00 17.80 14.01
N LEU A 769 -24.05 18.69 14.29
CA LEU A 769 -23.80 19.94 13.58
C LEU A 769 -22.31 19.98 13.18
N MET A 770 -22.01 20.05 11.88
CA MET A 770 -20.65 19.81 11.39
C MET A 770 -19.68 20.96 11.69
N GLY A 771 -20.16 22.20 11.69
CA GLY A 771 -19.34 23.35 12.02
C GLY A 771 -20.04 24.67 11.77
N LEU A 772 -19.50 25.70 12.42
CA LEU A 772 -19.86 27.11 12.24
C LEU A 772 -18.64 27.85 11.67
N LYS A 773 -18.90 28.85 10.84
CA LYS A 773 -17.90 29.79 10.34
C LYS A 773 -17.58 30.84 11.42
N PRO A 774 -16.49 31.61 11.28
CA PRO A 774 -16.14 32.68 12.22
C PRO A 774 -17.23 33.76 12.39
N ASP A 775 -18.11 33.94 11.40
CA ASP A 775 -19.25 34.87 11.46
C ASP A 775 -20.48 34.28 12.18
N GLY A 776 -20.40 33.04 12.67
CA GLY A 776 -21.49 32.32 13.32
C GLY A 776 -22.42 31.55 12.38
N SER A 777 -22.29 31.72 11.05
CA SER A 777 -23.12 30.99 10.09
C SER A 777 -22.72 29.51 9.99
N ALA A 778 -23.70 28.61 9.85
CA ALA A 778 -23.45 27.17 9.78
C ALA A 778 -23.08 26.70 8.36
N TRP A 779 -22.49 25.52 8.25
CA TRP A 779 -22.34 24.85 6.95
C TRP A 779 -22.85 23.40 7.02
N PRO A 780 -23.91 23.04 6.26
CA PRO A 780 -24.56 23.81 5.20
C PRO A 780 -25.40 25.01 5.67
N SER A 781 -25.51 26.04 4.82
CA SER A 781 -26.34 27.25 4.99
C SER A 781 -27.45 27.27 3.93
N ILE A 782 -28.71 27.35 4.32
CA ILE A 782 -29.89 27.39 3.44
C ILE A 782 -30.48 28.81 3.40
N GLY A 783 -30.84 29.27 2.20
CA GLY A 783 -31.53 30.55 2.01
C GLY A 783 -30.65 31.78 2.29
N VAL A 784 -31.25 32.97 2.16
CA VAL A 784 -30.58 34.26 2.39
C VAL A 784 -30.21 34.41 3.87
N GLU A 785 -31.03 33.84 4.74
CA GLU A 785 -30.89 33.84 6.19
C GLU A 785 -29.80 32.88 6.68
N LYS A 786 -29.20 32.07 5.78
CA LYS A 786 -28.15 31.09 6.09
C LYS A 786 -28.53 30.11 7.21
N ARG A 787 -29.79 29.65 7.20
CA ARG A 787 -30.32 28.73 8.22
C ARG A 787 -29.73 27.33 8.07
N THR A 788 -29.79 26.54 9.12
CA THR A 788 -29.45 25.10 9.09
C THR A 788 -30.34 24.33 10.06
N THR A 789 -30.23 23.01 10.04
CA THR A 789 -30.79 22.10 11.06
C THR A 789 -29.75 21.03 11.40
N TYR A 790 -30.00 20.25 12.46
CA TYR A 790 -29.13 19.11 12.77
C TYR A 790 -29.20 18.08 11.65
N GLY A 791 -28.04 17.59 11.24
CA GLY A 791 -27.91 16.60 10.17
C GLY A 791 -27.41 15.25 10.69
N GLY A 792 -27.44 14.27 9.79
CA GLY A 792 -26.86 12.95 10.02
C GLY A 792 -25.38 12.90 9.60
N MET A 793 -24.50 12.66 10.56
CA MET A 793 -23.09 12.36 10.35
C MET A 793 -22.92 10.89 9.95
N SER A 794 -22.09 10.66 8.92
CA SER A 794 -21.73 9.35 8.36
C SER A 794 -20.22 9.23 8.19
N GLY A 795 -19.72 8.09 7.70
CA GLY A 795 -18.30 7.85 7.42
C GLY A 795 -17.53 7.19 8.57
N SER A 796 -16.21 7.11 8.44
CA SER A 796 -15.34 6.42 9.40
C SER A 796 -15.37 7.04 10.79
N ALA A 797 -15.68 8.33 10.91
CA ALA A 797 -15.85 9.01 12.20
C ALA A 797 -16.93 8.37 13.10
N ILE A 798 -17.96 7.75 12.53
CA ILE A 798 -19.03 7.08 13.29
C ILE A 798 -18.81 5.56 13.45
N ARG A 799 -17.76 4.99 12.85
CA ARG A 799 -17.48 3.54 12.93
C ARG A 799 -17.44 3.01 14.37
N PRO A 800 -16.79 3.68 15.34
CA PRO A 800 -16.78 3.18 16.73
C PRO A 800 -18.18 3.07 17.35
N ILE A 801 -19.09 3.99 17.00
CA ILE A 801 -20.48 3.97 17.47
C ILE A 801 -21.24 2.80 16.84
N ALA A 802 -21.05 2.57 15.54
CA ALA A 802 -21.66 1.46 14.81
C ALA A 802 -21.14 0.09 15.30
N LEU A 803 -19.83 -0.08 15.48
CA LEU A 803 -19.23 -1.31 16.02
C LEU A 803 -19.77 -1.64 17.41
N ARG A 804 -19.90 -0.62 18.29
CA ARG A 804 -20.56 -0.78 19.58
C ARG A 804 -22.01 -1.22 19.42
N GLY A 805 -22.76 -0.59 18.52
CA GLY A 805 -24.15 -0.95 18.24
C GLY A 805 -24.29 -2.42 17.85
N VAL A 806 -23.55 -2.84 16.82
CA VAL A 806 -23.54 -4.21 16.29
C VAL A 806 -23.17 -5.23 17.36
N SER A 807 -22.03 -5.06 18.03
CA SER A 807 -21.58 -6.01 19.06
C SER A 807 -22.51 -6.08 20.26
N ALA A 808 -23.09 -4.96 20.69
CA ALA A 808 -24.04 -4.94 21.80
C ALA A 808 -25.34 -5.68 21.46
N ILE A 809 -25.84 -5.54 20.23
CA ILE A 809 -27.03 -6.27 19.75
C ILE A 809 -26.71 -7.75 19.65
N ALA A 810 -25.59 -8.11 19.02
CA ALA A 810 -25.20 -9.51 18.82
C ALA A 810 -25.01 -10.27 20.15
N ASN A 811 -24.43 -9.63 21.17
CA ASN A 811 -24.33 -10.19 22.52
C ASN A 811 -25.69 -10.32 23.21
N ALA A 812 -26.59 -9.35 23.03
CA ALA A 812 -27.91 -9.36 23.68
C ALA A 812 -28.90 -10.32 22.99
N LEU A 813 -28.78 -10.52 21.68
CA LEU A 813 -29.65 -11.32 20.85
C LEU A 813 -28.82 -12.28 19.97
N PRO A 814 -28.20 -13.32 20.55
CA PRO A 814 -27.36 -14.26 19.80
C PRO A 814 -28.10 -14.88 18.60
N GLY A 815 -27.44 -14.92 17.44
CA GLY A 815 -27.98 -15.46 16.20
C GLY A 815 -29.03 -14.58 15.50
N TYR A 816 -29.37 -13.41 16.07
CA TYR A 816 -30.29 -12.47 15.41
C TYR A 816 -29.55 -11.74 14.28
N PRO A 817 -30.02 -11.82 13.02
CA PRO A 817 -29.35 -11.22 11.86
C PRO A 817 -29.13 -9.70 11.99
N ILE A 818 -27.92 -9.25 11.67
CA ILE A 818 -27.53 -7.84 11.69
C ILE A 818 -26.93 -7.44 10.33
N LEU A 819 -27.51 -6.42 9.70
CA LEU A 819 -26.93 -5.71 8.58
C LEU A 819 -26.16 -4.50 9.12
N ALA A 820 -24.83 -4.53 9.09
CA ALA A 820 -24.01 -3.44 9.61
C ALA A 820 -23.95 -2.27 8.65
N THR A 821 -23.91 -1.05 9.19
CA THR A 821 -23.61 0.18 8.44
C THR A 821 -23.06 1.25 9.38
N GLY A 822 -22.09 2.02 8.89
CA GLY A 822 -21.40 3.05 9.66
C GLY A 822 -19.89 2.97 9.49
N GLY A 823 -19.37 3.64 8.46
CA GLY A 823 -17.93 3.77 8.24
C GLY A 823 -17.23 2.50 7.77
N ILE A 824 -17.93 1.57 7.09
CA ILE A 824 -17.28 0.47 6.36
C ILE A 824 -16.66 1.07 5.08
N GLU A 825 -15.35 0.92 4.91
CA GLU A 825 -14.60 1.54 3.81
C GLU A 825 -13.58 0.62 3.14
N SER A 826 -13.41 -0.60 3.64
CA SER A 826 -12.45 -1.60 3.17
C SER A 826 -12.89 -3.01 3.56
N ALA A 827 -12.21 -4.03 3.02
CA ALA A 827 -12.39 -5.41 3.47
C ALA A 827 -11.99 -5.63 4.94
N GLU A 828 -10.92 -4.97 5.41
CA GLU A 828 -10.46 -5.05 6.80
C GLU A 828 -11.54 -4.51 7.76
N THR A 829 -12.11 -3.34 7.44
CA THR A 829 -13.16 -2.74 8.27
C THR A 829 -14.47 -3.52 8.15
N GLY A 830 -14.79 -4.08 6.98
CA GLY A 830 -15.89 -5.02 6.81
C GLY A 830 -15.75 -6.27 7.70
N LEU A 831 -14.56 -6.88 7.73
CA LEU A 831 -14.27 -8.04 8.58
C LEU A 831 -14.44 -7.72 10.07
N GLN A 832 -14.11 -6.51 10.52
CA GLN A 832 -14.36 -6.09 11.91
C GLN A 832 -15.86 -6.16 12.27
N PHE A 833 -16.73 -5.72 11.36
CA PHE A 833 -18.19 -5.80 11.58
C PHE A 833 -18.71 -7.23 11.55
N LEU A 834 -18.20 -8.08 10.65
CA LEU A 834 -18.52 -9.50 10.66
C LEU A 834 -18.12 -10.14 12.00
N GLN A 835 -16.88 -9.91 12.45
CA GLN A 835 -16.38 -10.39 13.74
C GLN A 835 -17.16 -9.83 14.94
N ALA A 836 -17.74 -8.63 14.82
CA ALA A 836 -18.63 -8.04 15.81
C ALA A 836 -20.06 -8.62 15.79
N GLY A 837 -20.40 -9.49 14.83
CA GLY A 837 -21.67 -10.22 14.78
C GLY A 837 -22.59 -9.85 13.60
N ALA A 838 -22.17 -8.99 12.68
CA ALA A 838 -22.93 -8.70 11.47
C ALA A 838 -22.84 -9.84 10.43
N SER A 839 -23.88 -9.97 9.60
CA SER A 839 -23.93 -10.95 8.51
C SER A 839 -23.78 -10.30 7.13
N ALA A 840 -24.17 -9.03 6.99
CA ALA A 840 -23.99 -8.23 5.78
C ALA A 840 -23.54 -6.80 6.11
N LEU A 841 -22.98 -6.12 5.11
CA LEU A 841 -22.20 -4.90 5.23
C LEU A 841 -22.73 -3.85 4.23
N GLN A 842 -23.49 -2.87 4.70
CA GLN A 842 -23.96 -1.77 3.85
C GLN A 842 -22.95 -0.61 3.82
N VAL A 843 -22.73 -0.06 2.63
CA VAL A 843 -21.73 0.99 2.36
C VAL A 843 -22.41 2.22 1.77
N CYS A 844 -21.98 3.42 2.21
CA CYS A 844 -22.40 4.71 1.65
C CYS A 844 -21.20 5.64 1.47
N SER A 845 -20.63 6.13 2.57
CA SER A 845 -19.65 7.22 2.55
C SER A 845 -18.36 6.87 1.80
N ALA A 846 -17.96 5.59 1.79
CA ALA A 846 -16.81 5.15 1.00
C ALA A 846 -17.04 5.29 -0.51
N VAL A 847 -18.26 4.99 -0.98
CA VAL A 847 -18.66 5.24 -2.38
C VAL A 847 -18.79 6.74 -2.66
N GLN A 848 -19.28 7.54 -1.70
CA GLN A 848 -19.30 9.00 -1.86
C GLN A 848 -17.90 9.62 -1.95
N ASN A 849 -16.92 9.05 -1.24
CA ASN A 849 -15.51 9.42 -1.35
C ASN A 849 -14.87 8.96 -2.66
N GLN A 850 -15.49 8.00 -3.37
CA GLN A 850 -14.92 7.32 -4.52
C GLN A 850 -15.99 7.02 -5.57
N ASP A 851 -16.27 5.74 -5.85
CA ASP A 851 -17.20 5.26 -6.86
C ASP A 851 -17.52 3.77 -6.65
N PHE A 852 -18.32 3.17 -7.52
CA PHE A 852 -18.80 1.79 -7.34
C PHE A 852 -17.73 0.71 -7.49
N THR A 853 -16.56 1.01 -8.08
CA THR A 853 -15.53 -0.03 -8.33
C THR A 853 -14.83 -0.49 -7.05
N VAL A 854 -15.03 0.20 -5.91
CA VAL A 854 -14.47 -0.19 -4.61
C VAL A 854 -14.94 -1.57 -4.15
N VAL A 855 -16.03 -2.11 -4.71
CA VAL A 855 -16.49 -3.46 -4.35
C VAL A 855 -15.51 -4.55 -4.76
N GLU A 856 -14.81 -4.39 -5.89
CA GLU A 856 -13.79 -5.36 -6.32
C GLU A 856 -12.63 -5.40 -5.31
N ASP A 857 -12.25 -4.24 -4.77
CA ASP A 857 -11.30 -4.14 -3.66
C ASP A 857 -11.82 -4.85 -2.40
N TYR A 858 -13.11 -4.69 -2.07
CA TYR A 858 -13.70 -5.30 -0.88
C TYR A 858 -13.80 -6.82 -0.99
N ILE A 859 -14.15 -7.33 -2.17
CA ILE A 859 -14.24 -8.76 -2.47
C ILE A 859 -12.84 -9.39 -2.41
N THR A 860 -11.88 -8.88 -3.19
CA THR A 860 -10.52 -9.43 -3.23
C THR A 860 -9.83 -9.34 -1.87
N GLY A 861 -10.03 -8.22 -1.14
CA GLY A 861 -9.48 -8.04 0.20
C GLY A 861 -10.06 -9.01 1.22
N LEU A 862 -11.37 -9.30 1.17
CA LEU A 862 -12.00 -10.23 2.11
C LEU A 862 -11.56 -11.67 1.83
N LYS A 863 -11.50 -12.05 0.55
CA LYS A 863 -10.96 -13.35 0.13
C LYS A 863 -9.53 -13.55 0.66
N ALA A 864 -8.68 -12.54 0.51
CA ALA A 864 -7.30 -12.59 1.01
C ALA A 864 -7.25 -12.72 2.54
N LEU A 865 -8.04 -11.95 3.28
CA LEU A 865 -8.08 -12.02 4.74
C LEU A 865 -8.49 -13.42 5.25
N LEU A 866 -9.49 -14.06 4.61
CA LEU A 866 -9.90 -15.42 4.95
C LEU A 866 -8.85 -16.47 4.55
N TYR A 867 -8.25 -16.32 3.37
CA TYR A 867 -7.21 -17.22 2.89
C TYR A 867 -5.99 -17.22 3.82
N LEU A 868 -5.45 -16.03 4.12
CA LEU A 868 -4.24 -15.85 4.91
C LEU A 868 -4.42 -16.34 6.35
N ARG A 869 -5.63 -16.22 6.91
CA ARG A 869 -5.96 -16.80 8.23
C ARG A 869 -5.75 -18.30 8.29
N GLY A 870 -5.89 -18.99 7.16
CA GLY A 870 -5.64 -20.42 7.01
C GLY A 870 -4.16 -20.80 6.87
N VAL A 871 -3.28 -19.84 6.60
CA VAL A 871 -1.86 -20.08 6.29
C VAL A 871 -1.02 -19.95 7.57
N GLU A 872 -0.62 -21.09 8.14
CA GLU A 872 0.09 -21.15 9.43
C GLU A 872 1.41 -20.36 9.45
N SER A 873 2.19 -20.40 8.36
CA SER A 873 3.48 -19.69 8.26
C SER A 873 3.35 -18.17 8.30
N LEU A 874 2.13 -17.64 8.10
CA LEU A 874 1.82 -16.22 8.14
C LEU A 874 1.05 -15.85 9.42
N GLY A 875 0.99 -16.72 10.44
CA GLY A 875 0.21 -16.48 11.66
C GLY A 875 0.62 -15.26 12.49
N ALA A 876 1.81 -14.71 12.26
CA ALA A 876 2.26 -13.45 12.88
C ALA A 876 1.77 -12.18 12.16
N TRP A 877 1.20 -12.31 10.96
CA TRP A 877 0.69 -11.18 10.19
C TRP A 877 -0.63 -10.67 10.78
N GLU A 878 -0.83 -9.36 10.72
CA GLU A 878 -2.11 -8.75 11.05
C GLU A 878 -2.93 -8.57 9.76
N GLY A 879 -3.77 -9.55 9.45
CA GLY A 879 -4.51 -9.56 8.19
C GLY A 879 -3.57 -9.69 7.00
N GLN A 880 -3.43 -8.63 6.22
CA GLN A 880 -2.49 -8.56 5.08
C GLN A 880 -1.17 -7.85 5.43
N SER A 881 -1.03 -7.31 6.63
CA SER A 881 0.16 -6.57 7.06
C SER A 881 1.22 -7.52 7.63
N PRO A 882 2.43 -7.59 7.06
CA PRO A 882 3.54 -8.33 7.68
C PRO A 882 3.95 -7.67 9.01
N PRO A 883 4.55 -8.43 9.95
CA PRO A 883 5.19 -7.85 11.12
C PRO A 883 6.15 -6.72 10.70
N PRO A 884 6.00 -5.49 11.22
CA PRO A 884 6.82 -4.38 10.76
C PRO A 884 8.31 -4.65 11.03
N PRO A 885 9.16 -4.70 9.99
CA PRO A 885 10.58 -4.89 10.21
C PRO A 885 11.19 -3.60 10.79
N LYS A 886 12.29 -3.75 11.56
CA LYS A 886 13.07 -2.59 11.99
C LYS A 886 13.58 -1.83 10.77
N HIS A 887 13.10 -0.61 10.58
CA HIS A 887 13.38 0.15 9.38
C HIS A 887 13.67 1.63 9.66
N GLN A 888 14.40 2.26 8.73
CA GLN A 888 14.49 3.71 8.60
C GLN A 888 14.13 4.09 7.17
N GLN A 889 13.17 5.00 7.02
CA GLN A 889 12.63 5.38 5.69
C GLN A 889 12.13 4.18 4.86
N GLY A 890 11.61 3.13 5.52
CA GLY A 890 11.16 1.90 4.85
C GLY A 890 12.25 0.92 4.45
N LYS A 891 13.53 1.24 4.70
CA LYS A 891 14.65 0.35 4.41
C LYS A 891 15.12 -0.37 5.69
N PRO A 892 15.50 -1.66 5.61
CA PRO A 892 16.00 -2.41 6.76
C PRO A 892 17.18 -1.71 7.44
N VAL A 893 17.20 -1.74 8.78
CA VAL A 893 18.29 -1.13 9.56
C VAL A 893 19.57 -1.96 9.45
N ALA A 894 20.62 -1.38 8.88
CA ALA A 894 21.90 -2.07 8.64
C ALA A 894 22.77 -2.28 9.90
N LEU A 895 22.52 -1.51 10.96
CA LEU A 895 23.21 -1.63 12.25
C LEU A 895 22.16 -1.52 13.37
N PRO A 896 21.46 -2.63 13.67
CA PRO A 896 20.47 -2.65 14.75
C PRO A 896 21.15 -2.53 16.12
N GLU A 897 20.39 -2.06 17.11
CA GLU A 897 20.76 -1.94 18.52
C GLU A 897 22.03 -1.10 18.74
N SER A 898 22.27 -0.13 17.86
CA SER A 898 23.51 0.65 17.91
C SER A 898 23.50 1.76 18.96
N GLY A 899 22.31 2.15 19.46
CA GLY A 899 22.13 3.34 20.32
C GLY A 899 22.52 4.67 19.63
N LEU A 900 22.69 4.67 18.30
CA LEU A 900 23.14 5.83 17.54
C LEU A 900 22.00 6.34 16.64
N PRO A 901 21.55 7.60 16.81
CA PRO A 901 20.50 8.16 15.99
C PRO A 901 20.98 8.50 14.57
N ASN A 902 20.04 8.63 13.63
CA ASN A 902 20.34 8.86 12.21
C ASN A 902 20.51 10.36 11.87
N PHE A 903 21.30 11.10 12.64
CA PHE A 903 21.64 12.51 12.38
C PHE A 903 23.01 12.92 12.95
N GLY A 904 23.54 14.04 12.46
CA GLY A 904 24.78 14.67 12.91
C GLY A 904 25.98 13.73 12.93
N LYS A 905 26.86 13.90 13.92
CA LYS A 905 28.05 13.04 14.12
C LYS A 905 27.72 11.57 14.35
N PHE A 906 26.55 11.27 14.91
CA PHE A 906 26.13 9.89 15.17
C PHE A 906 25.86 9.14 13.86
N ARG A 907 25.27 9.81 12.86
CA ARG A 907 25.11 9.28 11.51
C ARG A 907 26.45 8.94 10.87
N GLU A 908 27.45 9.81 11.01
CA GLU A 908 28.80 9.57 10.46
C GLU A 908 29.49 8.39 11.14
N GLN A 909 29.38 8.28 12.47
CA GLN A 909 29.89 7.14 13.22
C GLN A 909 29.21 5.83 12.80
N LYS A 910 27.88 5.84 12.70
CA LYS A 910 27.08 4.70 12.25
C LYS A 910 27.47 4.25 10.85
N GLU A 911 27.64 5.19 9.93
CA GLU A 911 28.05 4.91 8.55
C GLU A 911 29.45 4.29 8.49
N LYS A 912 30.42 4.78 9.28
CA LYS A 912 31.77 4.18 9.34
C LYS A 912 31.73 2.72 9.78
N ILE A 913 30.92 2.39 10.80
CA ILE A 913 30.77 1.01 11.29
C ILE A 913 30.10 0.13 10.24
N ILE A 914 29.06 0.65 9.58
CA ILE A 914 28.37 -0.06 8.49
C ILE A 914 29.36 -0.38 7.36
N GLN A 915 30.16 0.59 6.92
CA GLN A 915 31.14 0.37 5.85
C GLN A 915 32.20 -0.68 6.23
N GLN A 916 32.65 -0.70 7.49
CA GLN A 916 33.56 -1.77 7.97
C GLN A 916 32.93 -3.17 7.92
N LYS A 917 31.61 -3.29 8.18
CA LYS A 917 30.87 -4.55 8.05
C LYS A 917 30.69 -4.93 6.59
N LEU A 918 30.28 -3.98 5.74
CA LEU A 918 30.05 -4.21 4.32
C LEU A 918 31.33 -4.62 3.61
N ALA A 919 32.49 -4.03 3.93
CA ALA A 919 33.78 -4.42 3.34
C ALA A 919 34.15 -5.90 3.54
N LYS A 920 33.54 -6.58 4.53
CA LYS A 920 33.76 -8.01 4.82
C LYS A 920 32.56 -8.89 4.44
N LYS A 921 31.46 -8.31 3.96
CA LYS A 921 30.24 -9.03 3.64
C LYS A 921 30.45 -9.90 2.40
N ASP A 922 30.08 -11.17 2.50
CA ASP A 922 29.89 -12.02 1.33
C ASP A 922 28.60 -11.60 0.61
N LEU A 923 28.73 -11.10 -0.62
CA LEU A 923 27.59 -10.65 -1.41
C LEU A 923 26.79 -11.81 -2.02
N LEU A 924 27.42 -12.98 -2.17
CA LEU A 924 26.79 -14.15 -2.78
C LEU A 924 26.18 -15.10 -1.75
N ASP A 925 26.16 -14.70 -0.49
CA ASP A 925 25.48 -15.42 0.58
C ASP A 925 23.96 -15.39 0.40
N VAL A 926 23.43 -16.52 -0.08
CA VAL A 926 22.00 -16.76 -0.28
C VAL A 926 21.23 -16.91 1.03
N SER A 927 21.88 -17.17 2.16
CA SER A 927 21.19 -17.40 3.45
C SER A 927 20.48 -16.14 3.97
N SER A 928 20.92 -14.97 3.50
CA SER A 928 20.36 -13.67 3.85
C SER A 928 19.29 -13.16 2.87
N VAL A 929 18.90 -13.98 1.87
CA VAL A 929 17.98 -13.58 0.80
C VAL A 929 16.73 -14.45 0.79
N ASP A 930 15.58 -13.80 0.87
CA ASP A 930 14.28 -14.44 0.78
C ASP A 930 13.90 -14.63 -0.70
N PHE A 931 14.10 -15.85 -1.21
CA PHE A 931 13.59 -16.30 -2.50
C PHE A 931 12.17 -16.86 -2.38
N ALA A 932 11.43 -16.84 -3.49
CA ALA A 932 10.14 -17.50 -3.57
C ALA A 932 10.29 -19.01 -3.31
N LYS A 933 9.47 -19.55 -2.41
CA LYS A 933 9.54 -20.97 -2.01
C LYS A 933 8.49 -21.78 -2.76
N ARG A 934 8.87 -22.96 -3.26
CA ARG A 934 7.96 -23.93 -3.89
C ARG A 934 8.08 -25.31 -3.21
N PRO A 935 6.96 -25.99 -2.87
CA PRO A 935 5.57 -25.56 -3.06
C PRO A 935 5.23 -24.28 -2.29
N ALA A 936 4.34 -23.46 -2.86
CA ALA A 936 3.92 -22.18 -2.30
C ALA A 936 3.10 -22.36 -1.01
N ASN A 937 2.88 -21.27 -0.26
CA ASN A 937 2.06 -21.31 0.94
C ASN A 937 0.61 -21.66 0.59
N THR A 938 0.04 -22.62 1.33
CA THR A 938 -1.35 -23.06 1.19
C THR A 938 -2.05 -23.08 2.55
N PRO A 939 -3.36 -22.82 2.60
CA PRO A 939 -4.11 -22.80 3.85
C PRO A 939 -4.27 -24.23 4.39
N LYS A 940 -3.95 -24.44 5.67
CA LYS A 940 -4.25 -25.67 6.41
C LYS A 940 -5.73 -25.77 6.78
N ALA A 941 -6.39 -24.62 6.96
CA ALA A 941 -7.82 -24.52 7.24
C ALA A 941 -8.47 -23.54 6.27
N LYS A 942 -9.64 -23.90 5.71
CA LYS A 942 -10.44 -23.01 4.87
C LYS A 942 -11.47 -22.32 5.74
N TYR A 943 -11.44 -20.99 5.79
CA TYR A 943 -12.40 -20.18 6.55
C TYR A 943 -13.52 -19.68 5.63
N THR A 944 -14.75 -19.80 6.11
CA THR A 944 -15.96 -19.21 5.53
C THR A 944 -16.39 -17.98 6.34
N LEU A 945 -17.39 -17.24 5.86
CA LEU A 945 -17.95 -16.13 6.63
C LEU A 945 -18.58 -16.59 7.94
N THR A 946 -19.25 -17.74 7.96
CA THR A 946 -19.86 -18.31 9.18
C THR A 946 -18.81 -18.55 10.28
N ASP A 947 -17.57 -18.87 9.92
CA ASP A 947 -16.49 -19.12 10.89
C ASP A 947 -15.96 -17.85 11.57
N VAL A 948 -16.18 -16.68 10.96
CA VAL A 948 -15.67 -15.40 11.46
C VAL A 948 -16.76 -14.51 12.05
N ILE A 949 -18.04 -14.73 11.70
CA ILE A 949 -19.16 -13.96 12.25
C ILE A 949 -19.22 -14.10 13.77
N GLY A 950 -19.22 -12.98 14.49
CA GLY A 950 -19.28 -12.94 15.96
C GLY A 950 -18.00 -13.41 16.67
N LYS A 951 -16.91 -13.68 15.95
CA LYS A 951 -15.67 -14.21 16.55
C LYS A 951 -15.06 -13.32 17.63
N ALA A 952 -15.30 -12.01 17.58
CA ALA A 952 -14.78 -11.06 18.56
C ALA A 952 -15.65 -10.92 19.82
N LEU A 953 -16.91 -11.40 19.80
CA LEU A 953 -17.87 -11.21 20.89
C LEU A 953 -17.38 -11.69 22.26
N PRO A 954 -16.70 -12.87 22.39
CA PRO A 954 -16.20 -13.33 23.69
C PRO A 954 -15.12 -12.41 24.31
N GLN A 955 -14.53 -11.51 23.53
CA GLN A 955 -13.52 -10.55 23.99
C GLN A 955 -14.13 -9.22 24.46
N ILE A 956 -15.45 -9.05 24.34
CA ILE A 956 -16.17 -7.81 24.63
C ILE A 956 -17.06 -8.03 25.86
N GLY A 957 -16.62 -7.49 27.00
CA GLY A 957 -17.27 -7.69 28.30
C GLY A 957 -17.37 -6.40 29.13
N SER A 958 -17.83 -6.54 30.37
CA SER A 958 -17.83 -5.43 31.32
C SER A 958 -16.41 -5.12 31.82
N TYR A 959 -16.19 -3.91 32.34
CA TYR A 959 -14.89 -3.54 32.91
C TYR A 959 -14.44 -4.47 34.05
N GLY A 960 -15.40 -5.02 34.82
CA GLY A 960 -15.11 -5.94 35.93
C GLY A 960 -14.55 -7.29 35.51
N GLU A 961 -14.69 -7.66 34.23
CA GLU A 961 -14.14 -8.90 33.65
C GLU A 961 -12.68 -8.73 33.20
N LEU A 962 -12.15 -7.51 33.16
CA LEU A 962 -10.78 -7.22 32.77
C LEU A 962 -9.82 -7.47 33.95
N ASP A 963 -8.78 -8.29 33.74
CA ASP A 963 -7.78 -8.59 34.77
C ASP A 963 -6.85 -7.39 35.01
N ASN A 964 -7.14 -6.61 36.06
CA ASN A 964 -6.34 -5.48 36.47
C ASN A 964 -4.95 -5.84 37.05
N LYS A 965 -4.60 -7.13 37.16
CA LYS A 965 -3.26 -7.60 37.54
C LYS A 965 -2.35 -7.81 36.33
N GLN A 966 -2.90 -8.03 35.15
CA GLN A 966 -2.16 -8.23 33.90
C GLN A 966 -1.83 -6.88 33.24
N GLN A 967 -1.01 -6.08 33.92
CA GLN A 967 -0.60 -4.76 33.45
C GLN A 967 0.48 -4.83 32.38
N LYS A 968 0.51 -3.81 31.51
CA LYS A 968 1.54 -3.64 30.49
C LYS A 968 2.39 -2.39 30.74
N VAL A 969 3.54 -2.30 30.08
CA VAL A 969 4.38 -1.10 30.01
C VAL A 969 4.85 -0.89 28.57
N ALA A 970 5.19 0.35 28.23
CA ALA A 970 5.71 0.68 26.92
C ALA A 970 7.22 0.37 26.84
N ILE A 971 7.67 -0.13 25.69
CA ILE A 971 9.09 -0.20 25.30
C ILE A 971 9.23 0.51 23.96
N ILE A 972 10.34 1.20 23.75
CA ILE A 972 10.65 1.94 22.51
C ILE A 972 11.82 1.25 21.82
N ASP A 973 11.69 1.00 20.52
CA ASP A 973 12.78 0.54 19.67
C ASP A 973 13.54 1.75 19.09
N ASP A 974 14.77 1.94 19.58
CA ASP A 974 15.67 3.01 19.17
C ASP A 974 16.02 2.95 17.67
N ASP A 975 16.01 1.77 17.05
CA ASP A 975 16.34 1.59 15.64
C ASP A 975 15.25 2.17 14.73
N MET A 976 14.01 2.18 15.20
CA MET A 976 12.84 2.71 14.47
C MET A 976 12.53 4.16 14.83
N CYS A 977 13.03 4.64 15.96
CA CYS A 977 12.78 5.99 16.46
C CYS A 977 13.27 7.06 15.47
N ILE A 978 12.45 8.10 15.28
CA ILE A 978 12.80 9.30 14.48
C ILE A 978 13.05 10.54 15.33
N ASN A 979 13.19 10.36 16.65
CA ASN A 979 13.65 11.38 17.60
C ASN A 979 12.71 12.59 17.75
N CYS A 980 11.40 12.42 17.53
CA CYS A 980 10.44 13.53 17.56
C CYS A 980 10.01 13.98 18.96
N GLY A 981 10.26 13.18 20.00
CA GLY A 981 9.87 13.49 21.38
C GLY A 981 8.36 13.49 21.66
N LYS A 982 7.49 13.07 20.72
CA LYS A 982 6.03 13.06 20.95
C LYS A 982 5.59 12.15 22.10
N CYS A 983 6.23 10.99 22.24
CA CYS A 983 5.99 10.09 23.36
C CYS A 983 6.32 10.76 24.70
N TYR A 984 7.48 11.44 24.77
CA TYR A 984 7.93 12.22 25.92
C TYR A 984 6.93 13.34 26.27
N MET A 985 6.60 14.23 25.31
CA MET A 985 5.64 15.34 25.53
C MET A 985 4.28 14.83 26.02
N THR A 986 3.75 13.77 25.41
CA THR A 986 2.43 13.21 25.77
C THR A 986 2.46 12.56 27.14
N CYS A 987 3.55 11.87 27.50
CA CYS A 987 3.68 11.31 28.84
C CYS A 987 3.83 12.39 29.92
N ASN A 988 4.37 13.55 29.57
CA ASN A 988 4.57 14.65 30.50
C ASN A 988 3.27 15.41 30.76
N ASP A 989 2.62 15.89 29.71
CA ASP A 989 1.46 16.81 29.85
C ASP A 989 0.12 16.07 29.81
N SER A 990 0.13 14.75 29.62
CA SER A 990 -1.08 13.91 29.58
C SER A 990 -0.87 12.53 30.21
N GLY A 991 0.19 12.37 31.01
CA GLY A 991 0.58 11.07 31.56
C GLY A 991 1.21 11.14 32.94
N TYR A 992 2.36 10.47 33.07
CA TYR A 992 2.99 10.13 34.35
C TYR A 992 4.49 10.49 34.43
N GLN A 993 4.96 11.36 33.52
CA GLN A 993 6.37 11.82 33.45
C GLN A 993 7.35 10.64 33.49
N ALA A 994 7.02 9.57 32.76
CA ALA A 994 7.68 8.27 32.84
C ALA A 994 8.61 7.98 31.66
N ILE A 995 8.97 9.01 30.89
CA ILE A 995 9.86 8.90 29.73
C ILE A 995 10.98 9.93 29.92
N THR A 996 12.24 9.50 29.89
CA THR A 996 13.37 10.42 29.76
C THR A 996 13.62 10.71 28.30
N PHE A 997 14.14 11.89 27.97
CA PHE A 997 14.48 12.28 26.59
C PHE A 997 15.88 12.85 26.57
N ASP A 998 16.82 12.16 25.92
CA ASP A 998 18.23 12.53 25.97
C ASP A 998 18.51 13.82 25.17
N PRO A 999 19.17 14.85 25.75
CA PRO A 999 19.36 16.15 25.12
C PRO A 999 20.36 16.17 23.95
N LYS A 1000 21.07 15.07 23.68
CA LYS A 1000 22.08 15.00 22.62
C LYS A 1000 21.65 14.10 21.47
N THR A 1001 21.15 12.92 21.79
CA THR A 1001 20.69 11.89 20.87
C THR A 1001 19.22 12.03 20.52
N HIS A 1002 18.44 12.71 21.36
CA HIS A 1002 16.98 12.77 21.25
C HIS A 1002 16.36 11.36 21.19
N LEU A 1003 16.96 10.38 21.88
CA LEU A 1003 16.36 9.07 22.10
C LEU A 1003 15.51 9.11 23.38
N PRO A 1004 14.25 8.66 23.31
CA PRO A 1004 13.39 8.52 24.49
C PRO A 1004 13.60 7.17 25.18
N ASN A 1005 13.59 7.13 26.51
CA ASN A 1005 13.64 5.88 27.28
C ASN A 1005 12.51 5.81 28.30
N VAL A 1006 11.77 4.71 28.33
CA VAL A 1006 10.66 4.49 29.27
C VAL A 1006 11.22 4.03 30.61
N THR A 1007 10.75 4.63 31.70
CA THR A 1007 11.17 4.29 33.08
C THR A 1007 10.15 3.36 33.76
N ASP A 1008 10.52 2.80 34.91
CA ASP A 1008 9.65 1.93 35.72
C ASP A 1008 8.38 2.62 36.26
N ASN A 1009 8.36 3.95 36.19
CA ASN A 1009 7.19 4.78 36.50
C ASN A 1009 6.07 4.68 35.46
N CYS A 1010 6.30 3.99 34.34
CA CYS A 1010 5.30 3.73 33.32
C CYS A 1010 4.10 2.98 33.89
N THR A 1011 2.89 3.40 33.54
CA THR A 1011 1.63 2.79 33.99
C THR A 1011 0.93 1.97 32.92
N GLY A 1012 1.48 1.90 31.70
CA GLY A 1012 0.85 1.18 30.60
C GLY A 1012 -0.35 1.90 29.96
N CYS A 1013 -0.53 3.20 30.18
CA CYS A 1013 -1.68 3.95 29.63
C CYS A 1013 -1.75 4.00 28.10
N THR A 1014 -0.69 3.58 27.39
CA THR A 1014 -0.63 3.43 25.93
C THR A 1014 -0.64 4.74 25.13
N LEU A 1015 -0.78 5.91 25.76
CA LEU A 1015 -0.79 7.20 25.03
C LEU A 1015 0.47 7.45 24.19
N CYS A 1016 1.65 7.08 24.68
CA CYS A 1016 2.90 7.23 23.93
C CYS A 1016 2.90 6.40 22.64
N TYR A 1017 2.39 5.17 22.68
CA TYR A 1017 2.19 4.30 21.52
C TYR A 1017 1.24 4.97 20.52
N SER A 1018 0.08 5.44 20.99
CA SER A 1018 -0.99 6.00 20.14
C SER A 1018 -0.60 7.27 19.38
N VAL A 1019 0.38 8.04 19.88
CA VAL A 1019 0.86 9.28 19.23
C VAL A 1019 2.16 9.11 18.46
N CYS A 1020 2.77 7.92 18.50
CA CYS A 1020 4.01 7.63 17.81
C CYS A 1020 3.77 7.71 16.29
N PRO A 1021 4.58 8.46 15.53
CA PRO A 1021 4.40 8.55 14.08
C PRO A 1021 4.90 7.30 13.34
N ILE A 1022 5.59 6.38 14.01
CA ILE A 1022 6.16 5.16 13.43
C ILE A 1022 5.43 3.95 14.02
N PRO A 1023 4.65 3.19 13.22
CA PRO A 1023 3.97 1.98 13.67
C PRO A 1023 4.97 1.00 14.31
N GLU A 1024 4.57 0.37 15.41
CA GLU A 1024 5.36 -0.61 16.17
C GLU A 1024 6.75 -0.17 16.67
N CYS A 1025 7.14 1.10 16.50
CA CYS A 1025 8.34 1.66 17.15
C CYS A 1025 8.19 1.67 18.67
N ILE A 1026 6.97 1.75 19.18
CA ILE A 1026 6.65 1.54 20.59
C ILE A 1026 5.84 0.25 20.66
N GLN A 1027 6.07 -0.56 21.68
CA GLN A 1027 5.31 -1.80 21.92
C GLN A 1027 4.82 -1.86 23.36
N MET A 1028 3.66 -2.47 23.57
CA MET A 1028 3.07 -2.68 24.89
C MET A 1028 3.35 -4.11 25.37
N VAL A 1029 4.32 -4.27 26.25
CA VAL A 1029 4.75 -5.58 26.78
C VAL A 1029 4.23 -5.81 28.19
N ASN A 1030 4.18 -7.07 28.63
CA ASN A 1030 3.76 -7.40 29.99
C ASN A 1030 4.70 -6.77 31.03
N ARG A 1031 4.13 -6.18 32.07
CA ARG A 1031 4.91 -5.61 33.18
C ARG A 1031 5.54 -6.74 33.99
N THR A 1032 6.87 -6.69 34.15
CA THR A 1032 7.63 -7.66 34.94
C THR A 1032 7.76 -7.26 36.41
N THR A 1033 7.51 -6.00 36.74
CA THR A 1033 7.55 -5.47 38.12
C THR A 1033 6.13 -5.36 38.70
N PRO A 1034 5.95 -5.49 40.03
CA PRO A 1034 4.64 -5.28 40.65
C PRO A 1034 4.05 -3.92 40.28
N HIS A 1035 2.78 -3.91 39.83
CA HIS A 1035 2.08 -2.66 39.59
C HIS A 1035 1.49 -2.14 40.91
N ALA A 1036 1.96 -0.96 41.33
CA ALA A 1036 1.38 -0.22 42.44
C ALA A 1036 0.72 1.06 41.89
N PRO A 1037 -0.63 1.17 41.93
CA PRO A 1037 -1.30 2.39 41.49
C PRO A 1037 -0.84 3.60 42.31
N LYS A 1038 -0.46 4.69 41.62
CA LYS A 1038 -0.02 5.93 42.26
C LYS A 1038 -1.22 6.63 42.92
N ARG A 1039 -1.31 6.60 44.25
CA ARG A 1039 -2.44 7.17 45.02
C ARG A 1039 -2.24 8.64 45.42
N GLY A 1040 -1.05 9.20 45.24
CA GLY A 1040 -0.68 10.52 45.74
C GLY A 1040 -0.55 10.49 47.27
N ILE A 1041 -1.68 10.56 47.96
CA ILE A 1041 -1.76 10.43 49.43
C ILE A 1041 -2.08 8.96 49.77
N PRO A 1042 -1.32 8.32 50.69
CA PRO A 1042 -1.63 6.96 51.13
C PRO A 1042 -3.05 6.86 51.70
N PRO A 1043 -3.85 5.88 51.28
CA PRO A 1043 -5.22 5.76 51.78
C PRO A 1043 -5.20 5.31 53.26
N LYS A 1044 -6.09 5.89 54.08
CA LYS A 1044 -6.24 5.49 55.48
C LYS A 1044 -6.95 4.14 55.56
N VAL A 1045 -6.25 3.15 56.11
CA VAL A 1045 -6.77 1.79 56.30
C VAL A 1045 -7.48 1.74 57.65
N THR A 1046 -8.79 1.48 57.64
CA THR A 1046 -9.61 1.35 58.85
C THR A 1046 -9.73 -0.08 59.35
N ALA A 1047 -9.81 -1.07 58.44
CA ALA A 1047 -9.84 -2.49 58.79
C ALA A 1047 -9.40 -3.38 57.62
N THR A 1048 -9.01 -4.63 57.91
CA THR A 1048 -8.90 -5.69 56.89
C THR A 1048 -9.96 -6.73 57.19
N VAL A 1049 -10.93 -6.92 56.30
CA VAL A 1049 -12.01 -7.92 56.46
C VAL A 1049 -11.88 -8.94 55.34
N ASN A 1050 -11.73 -10.23 55.67
CA ASN A 1050 -11.55 -11.33 54.72
C ASN A 1050 -10.43 -11.09 53.68
N GLY A 1051 -9.30 -10.52 54.12
CA GLY A 1051 -8.16 -10.21 53.24
C GLY A 1051 -8.37 -9.02 52.30
N ARG A 1052 -9.51 -8.31 52.38
CA ARG A 1052 -9.75 -7.06 51.66
C ARG A 1052 -9.54 -5.87 52.60
N VAL A 1053 -8.76 -4.90 52.13
CA VAL A 1053 -8.50 -3.64 52.83
C VAL A 1053 -9.75 -2.77 52.72
N VAL A 1054 -10.38 -2.46 53.85
CA VAL A 1054 -11.47 -1.48 53.93
C VAL A 1054 -10.82 -0.12 54.17
N LEU A 1055 -11.07 0.80 53.24
CA LEU A 1055 -10.58 2.19 53.32
C LEU A 1055 -11.61 3.04 54.08
N GLU A 1056 -11.11 4.01 54.85
CA GLU A 1056 -11.94 5.05 55.46
C GLU A 1056 -12.58 5.88 54.33
N THR A 1057 -13.86 5.64 54.03
CA THR A 1057 -14.63 6.49 53.10
C THR A 1057 -15.12 7.70 53.87
N ASN A 1058 -14.70 8.90 53.46
CA ASN A 1058 -15.39 10.14 53.84
C ASN A 1058 -16.69 10.28 53.08
#